data_AF-A0A6J3AED3-F1
#
_entry.id   AF-A0A6J3AED3-F1
#
_cell.length_a   1.000
_cell.length_b   1.000
_cell.length_c   1.000
_cell.angle_alpha   90.00
_cell.angle_beta   90.00
_cell.angle_gamma   90.00
#
_symmetry.space_group_name_H-M   'P 1'
#
loop_
_entity.id
_entity.type
_entity.pdbx_description
1 polymer ?
#
loop_
_entity_poly.entity_id
_entity_poly.type
_entity_poly.pdbx_seq_one_letter_code
_entity_poly.pdbx_strand_id
1 'polypeptide(L)'
;MLRLRGWGMRGPEEAAGSGTSDVLIKRCSSTYEPPRRNHHIQRSLASRCRASGVRGKRDAGEGDKKGSQETRGPGSEGRGTRGPIRCANPGEHPGGRQEPSLPIFLTPPPYRPLRMRLGRRALCVLVVLLACASLGLLYASTREAPGLRAPLAPWTPLQGLPRPELPGLVPEPRYAHIPVRIKEQVVGLLSANNCSCESSGGSLHLPFQRQVQAIDLTKAFDPEELRAASASREQEFQAFLSRSQSAADQLLIAPANSPLQYPLQGVEVQPLRSILVPGLSLQAASVQEVYQVNLTASLGTWDVAGEVTGVTLTGEGQPDLTLASPGLDQLNRQLQLVTYSSRSYQANTADTVRFSTEGYEAAFTIRIRHPPNPRLYPPGSLPQGAQYNISALVTIATKTFLRYNRLRALIASIRRFYPTVTVVIADDSDKPESISGPHIEHYLMPFGKGWFAGRNLAVSQVTTKYVLWVDDDFIFTARTRLERLVDVLERTPLDLVGGAVREISGFATTYRQLLSVEPGAPGRGNCLRQRRGFHHELVGFPGCVVTDGVVNFFLARTDKVREVGFDPRFSRVAHLEFFLDGLGSLQVGSCSDVVVDHASKLKLPWTSRDAGAETYAQYRYPGSLDESQVAKHRLLFFKHRLQCMTSE
;
A
#
# COMPACT_ATOMS: atom_id res chain seq x y z
N MET A 1 3.26 -45.47 -59.64
CA MET A 1 1.98 -44.81 -60.00
C MET A 1 2.08 -43.36 -59.52
N LEU A 2 2.27 -42.40 -60.43
CA LEU A 2 1.25 -41.52 -61.05
C LEU A 2 0.95 -40.26 -60.21
N ARG A 3 1.20 -39.01 -60.66
CA ARG A 3 1.89 -38.50 -61.87
C ARG A 3 2.19 -36.97 -61.77
N LEU A 4 3.44 -36.52 -62.04
CA LEU A 4 3.86 -35.30 -62.80
C LEU A 4 3.37 -33.88 -62.33
N ARG A 5 3.93 -32.70 -62.71
CA ARG A 5 5.10 -32.15 -63.48
C ARG A 5 5.62 -30.91 -62.67
N GLY A 6 6.75 -30.23 -62.92
CA GLY A 6 7.88 -30.43 -63.86
C GLY A 6 8.39 -29.14 -64.56
N TRP A 7 9.71 -28.87 -64.48
CA TRP A 7 10.51 -27.84 -65.22
C TRP A 7 10.28 -26.35 -64.80
N GLY A 8 11.22 -25.39 -64.97
CA GLY A 8 12.66 -25.45 -65.31
C GLY A 8 13.23 -24.18 -66.00
N MET A 9 14.54 -23.92 -65.84
CA MET A 9 15.47 -23.01 -66.61
C MET A 9 15.80 -21.55 -66.15
N ARG A 10 17.13 -21.28 -66.15
CA ARG A 10 17.91 -20.04 -66.42
C ARG A 10 18.14 -18.93 -65.35
N GLY A 11 19.42 -18.55 -65.19
CA GLY A 11 19.97 -17.30 -64.60
C GLY A 11 20.22 -16.22 -65.69
N PRO A 12 21.21 -15.29 -65.59
CA PRO A 12 22.45 -15.23 -64.77
C PRO A 12 22.30 -14.38 -63.47
N GLU A 13 23.25 -14.16 -62.54
CA GLU A 13 24.75 -14.14 -62.49
C GLU A 13 25.42 -12.77 -62.78
N GLU A 14 26.63 -12.56 -62.23
CA GLU A 14 27.42 -11.29 -62.07
C GLU A 14 26.93 -10.28 -60.99
N ALA A 15 27.80 -9.58 -60.23
CA ALA A 15 29.21 -9.81 -59.90
C ALA A 15 29.70 -9.04 -58.63
N ALA A 16 30.57 -9.71 -57.85
CA ALA A 16 31.79 -9.25 -57.12
C ALA A 16 31.88 -7.96 -56.26
N GLY A 17 32.80 -8.00 -55.27
CA GLY A 17 33.37 -6.84 -54.54
C GLY A 17 32.86 -6.67 -53.10
N SER A 18 33.42 -7.29 -52.05
CA SER A 18 34.73 -7.07 -51.39
C SER A 18 34.88 -5.70 -50.69
N GLY A 19 34.91 -5.68 -49.35
CA GLY A 19 35.09 -4.45 -48.54
C GLY A 19 35.25 -4.72 -47.04
N THR A 20 36.44 -5.14 -46.60
CA THR A 20 36.79 -5.41 -45.20
C THR A 20 37.28 -4.16 -44.46
N SER A 21 36.90 -3.99 -43.18
CA SER A 21 37.78 -3.54 -42.08
C SER A 21 37.08 -3.61 -40.71
N ASP A 22 37.79 -4.11 -39.70
CA ASP A 22 37.39 -4.23 -38.28
C ASP A 22 37.79 -2.99 -37.43
N VAL A 23 37.82 -3.15 -36.10
CA VAL A 23 38.46 -2.31 -35.04
C VAL A 23 37.51 -1.27 -34.40
N LEU A 24 37.24 -1.27 -33.07
CA LEU A 24 37.56 -2.23 -31.99
C LEU A 24 36.59 -2.05 -30.80
N ILE A 25 36.27 -3.13 -30.07
CA ILE A 25 35.65 -3.04 -28.73
C ILE A 25 36.64 -3.57 -27.69
N LYS A 26 37.08 -2.71 -26.76
CA LYS A 26 37.93 -3.12 -25.63
C LYS A 26 37.08 -3.86 -24.57
N ARG A 27 37.44 -5.11 -24.29
CA ARG A 27 37.10 -5.79 -23.02
C ARG A 27 38.39 -6.00 -22.22
N CYS A 28 38.42 -5.53 -20.99
CA CYS A 28 39.47 -5.89 -20.03
C CYS A 28 39.04 -7.16 -19.30
N SER A 29 39.85 -8.20 -19.39
CA SER A 29 39.73 -9.40 -18.56
C SER A 29 40.54 -9.23 -17.26
N SER A 30 40.01 -9.73 -16.15
CA SER A 30 40.75 -9.86 -14.89
C SER A 30 40.60 -11.29 -14.40
N THR A 31 41.69 -12.05 -14.43
CA THR A 31 41.78 -13.43 -13.92
C THR A 31 42.20 -13.40 -12.46
N TYR A 32 41.54 -14.19 -11.61
CA TYR A 32 41.93 -14.38 -10.22
C TYR A 32 41.95 -15.88 -9.88
N GLU A 33 43.05 -16.35 -9.30
CA GLU A 33 43.26 -17.77 -8.97
C GLU A 33 42.67 -18.14 -7.58
N PRO A 34 42.26 -19.41 -7.38
CA PRO A 34 41.81 -19.90 -6.09
C PRO A 34 42.99 -20.35 -5.19
N PRO A 35 43.01 -20.00 -3.88
CA PRO A 35 44.02 -20.51 -2.95
C PRO A 35 43.83 -22.01 -2.64
N ARG A 36 44.94 -22.67 -2.29
CA ARG A 36 45.02 -24.14 -2.14
C ARG A 36 44.42 -24.66 -0.83
N ARG A 37 44.06 -25.95 -0.84
CA ARG A 37 43.76 -26.73 0.39
C ARG A 37 44.94 -26.68 1.36
N ASN A 38 44.64 -26.71 2.65
CA ASN A 38 45.49 -27.34 3.66
C ASN A 38 44.63 -28.24 4.55
N HIS A 39 45.07 -29.48 4.76
CA HIS A 39 44.55 -30.35 5.82
C HIS A 39 45.40 -30.14 7.07
N HIS A 40 44.77 -30.08 8.25
CA HIS A 40 45.37 -30.68 9.44
C HIS A 40 44.29 -31.29 10.33
N ILE A 41 44.69 -32.27 11.13
CA ILE A 41 43.83 -33.17 11.89
C ILE A 41 43.96 -32.86 13.38
N GLN A 42 42.85 -32.85 14.12
CA GLN A 42 42.86 -33.36 15.48
C GLN A 42 41.51 -33.99 15.87
N ARG A 43 41.58 -35.04 16.71
CA ARG A 43 40.44 -35.79 17.25
C ARG A 43 40.34 -35.52 18.75
N SER A 44 39.12 -35.34 19.25
CA SER A 44 38.73 -35.62 20.64
C SER A 44 37.20 -35.83 20.63
N LEU A 45 36.68 -37.05 20.74
CA LEU A 45 36.50 -37.90 21.94
C LEU A 45 35.32 -37.48 22.82
N ALA A 46 34.74 -38.46 23.52
CA ALA A 46 33.36 -38.39 24.00
C ALA A 46 33.15 -38.94 25.42
N SER A 47 32.21 -38.33 26.14
CA SER A 47 31.49 -38.85 27.31
C SER A 47 30.09 -38.23 27.26
N ARG A 48 28.95 -38.91 27.41
CA ARG A 48 28.53 -40.02 28.30
C ARG A 48 28.71 -39.74 29.79
N CYS A 49 27.64 -39.22 30.39
CA CYS A 49 27.22 -39.58 31.75
C CYS A 49 25.76 -40.09 31.69
N ARG A 50 25.32 -40.91 32.67
CA ARG A 50 24.05 -41.66 32.60
C ARG A 50 23.47 -41.89 34.01
N ALA A 51 22.14 -41.76 34.12
CA ALA A 51 21.26 -42.27 35.18
C ALA A 51 21.47 -41.81 36.64
N SER A 52 20.41 -41.22 37.23
CA SER A 52 19.71 -41.65 38.47
C SER A 52 18.66 -40.58 38.88
N GLY A 53 17.49 -40.89 39.46
CA GLY A 53 16.87 -42.21 39.68
C GLY A 53 16.20 -42.40 41.05
N VAL A 54 15.14 -41.65 41.40
CA VAL A 54 14.38 -41.79 42.68
C VAL A 54 12.85 -41.80 42.43
N ARG A 55 12.06 -42.28 43.40
CA ARG A 55 10.69 -42.83 43.21
C ARG A 55 9.75 -42.56 44.40
N GLY A 56 8.52 -42.12 44.12
CA GLY A 56 7.38 -42.01 45.07
C GLY A 56 6.19 -41.34 44.38
N LYS A 57 4.95 -41.84 44.22
CA LYS A 57 4.16 -43.00 44.71
C LYS A 57 3.14 -42.64 45.84
N ARG A 58 1.84 -42.74 45.49
CA ARG A 58 0.62 -42.76 46.35
C ARG A 58 0.19 -41.43 47.00
N ASP A 59 -1.09 -41.18 47.34
CA ASP A 59 -2.36 -41.97 47.25
C ASP A 59 -3.53 -41.01 46.84
N ALA A 60 -4.49 -41.45 46.00
CA ALA A 60 -5.87 -41.92 46.32
C ALA A 60 -6.92 -40.82 46.65
N GLY A 61 -8.16 -40.99 46.15
CA GLY A 61 -9.30 -40.07 46.35
C GLY A 61 -10.49 -40.45 45.46
N GLU A 62 -11.50 -41.10 46.03
CA GLU A 62 -12.64 -41.74 45.35
C GLU A 62 -13.98 -41.05 45.68
N GLY A 63 -14.96 -41.07 44.77
CA GLY A 63 -16.24 -40.36 44.98
C GLY A 63 -17.29 -40.55 43.88
N ASP A 64 -18.01 -41.69 43.92
CA ASP A 64 -19.17 -42.01 43.06
C ASP A 64 -20.50 -41.46 43.64
N LYS A 65 -21.45 -41.07 42.75
CA LYS A 65 -22.87 -41.52 42.82
C LYS A 65 -23.77 -41.06 41.65
N LYS A 66 -24.89 -41.77 41.49
CA LYS A 66 -25.85 -41.75 40.37
C LYS A 66 -27.21 -41.10 40.70
N GLY A 67 -27.89 -40.63 39.64
CA GLY A 67 -29.36 -40.70 39.47
C GLY A 67 -30.22 -39.58 40.10
N SER A 68 -31.53 -39.48 39.79
CA SER A 68 -32.32 -40.05 38.68
C SER A 68 -33.82 -39.63 38.76
N GLN A 69 -34.49 -39.43 37.61
CA GLN A 69 -35.97 -39.46 37.40
C GLN A 69 -36.83 -38.31 38.05
N GLU A 70 -37.72 -37.62 37.31
CA GLU A 70 -39.15 -37.92 36.99
C GLU A 70 -40.12 -37.85 38.20
N THR A 71 -41.35 -37.31 38.17
CA THR A 71 -42.31 -36.86 37.11
C THR A 71 -43.34 -35.81 37.64
N ARG A 72 -44.17 -35.25 36.73
CA ARG A 72 -45.61 -34.82 36.85
C ARG A 72 -45.94 -33.33 36.57
N GLY A 73 -47.02 -33.12 35.81
CA GLY A 73 -47.72 -31.83 35.58
C GLY A 73 -49.10 -31.79 36.29
N PRO A 74 -50.20 -31.19 35.75
CA PRO A 74 -50.47 -30.85 34.33
C PRO A 74 -51.21 -29.51 34.02
N GLY A 75 -51.44 -29.23 32.73
CA GLY A 75 -52.48 -28.32 32.18
C GLY A 75 -52.07 -26.86 31.87
N SER A 76 -52.68 -26.14 30.92
CA SER A 76 -53.54 -26.52 29.76
C SER A 76 -53.79 -25.31 28.83
N GLU A 77 -53.67 -25.49 27.50
CA GLU A 77 -54.10 -24.56 26.41
C GLU A 77 -53.43 -23.15 26.35
N GLY A 78 -53.38 -22.42 25.22
CA GLY A 78 -53.68 -22.80 23.83
C GLY A 78 -53.46 -21.65 22.79
N ARG A 79 -52.66 -21.94 21.73
CA ARG A 79 -52.61 -21.29 20.38
C ARG A 79 -52.39 -19.77 20.25
N GLY A 80 -51.32 -19.37 19.54
CA GLY A 80 -51.21 -18.04 18.89
C GLY A 80 -49.96 -17.85 18.02
N THR A 81 -50.10 -17.65 16.71
CA THR A 81 -49.00 -17.41 15.75
C THR A 81 -49.37 -16.41 14.66
N ARG A 82 -48.49 -15.45 14.34
CA ARG A 82 -48.52 -14.60 13.12
C ARG A 82 -47.09 -14.24 12.66
N GLY A 83 -46.96 -13.85 11.40
CA GLY A 83 -45.70 -13.76 10.64
C GLY A 83 -45.24 -12.34 10.23
N PRO A 84 -44.41 -12.23 9.17
CA PRO A 84 -43.57 -11.05 8.88
C PRO A 84 -44.15 -10.09 7.82
N ILE A 85 -43.43 -9.00 7.52
CA ILE A 85 -43.74 -8.02 6.46
C ILE A 85 -42.49 -7.66 5.63
N ARG A 86 -42.64 -7.50 4.30
CA ARG A 86 -41.67 -6.83 3.41
C ARG A 86 -42.38 -6.20 2.18
N CYS A 87 -41.96 -4.98 1.83
CA CYS A 87 -41.93 -4.34 0.49
C CYS A 87 -43.16 -4.31 -0.47
N ALA A 88 -43.74 -3.11 -0.60
CA ALA A 88 -43.83 -2.27 -1.82
C ALA A 88 -44.86 -2.49 -2.99
N ASN A 89 -45.50 -1.36 -3.38
CA ASN A 89 -46.03 -0.95 -4.71
C ASN A 89 -47.27 -1.67 -5.30
N PRO A 90 -47.97 -1.13 -6.35
CA PRO A 90 -47.90 0.19 -7.02
C PRO A 90 -49.27 0.95 -7.22
N GLY A 91 -49.26 2.15 -7.84
CA GLY A 91 -50.23 2.55 -8.89
C GLY A 91 -51.36 3.60 -8.60
N GLU A 92 -51.30 4.74 -9.33
CA GLU A 92 -52.36 5.55 -10.02
C GLU A 92 -53.81 5.68 -9.46
N HIS A 93 -54.61 6.76 -9.67
CA HIS A 93 -54.58 7.96 -10.56
C HIS A 93 -55.33 9.16 -9.88
N PRO A 94 -55.35 10.40 -10.45
CA PRO A 94 -55.74 11.64 -9.74
C PRO A 94 -57.10 12.29 -10.13
N GLY A 95 -57.53 13.32 -9.39
CA GLY A 95 -58.55 14.29 -9.84
C GLY A 95 -58.90 15.40 -8.82
N GLY A 96 -58.90 16.67 -9.24
CA GLY A 96 -59.36 17.82 -8.43
C GLY A 96 -58.88 19.20 -8.92
N ARG A 97 -59.80 20.14 -9.18
CA ARG A 97 -59.55 21.57 -9.48
C ARG A 97 -59.58 22.38 -8.14
N GLN A 98 -59.35 23.70 -8.03
CA GLN A 98 -59.50 24.83 -8.96
C GLN A 98 -58.81 26.11 -8.42
N GLU A 99 -58.66 27.15 -9.27
CA GLU A 99 -58.16 28.52 -8.99
C GLU A 99 -59.22 29.56 -9.51
N PRO A 100 -59.12 30.92 -9.40
CA PRO A 100 -58.04 31.78 -8.87
C PRO A 100 -58.46 33.07 -8.06
N SER A 101 -57.44 33.87 -7.70
CA SER A 101 -57.35 35.37 -7.75
C SER A 101 -57.98 36.37 -6.73
N LEU A 102 -57.06 37.08 -6.01
CA LEU A 102 -56.95 38.57 -5.86
C LEU A 102 -57.92 39.33 -4.87
N PRO A 103 -57.73 40.64 -4.51
CA PRO A 103 -57.20 41.04 -3.17
C PRO A 103 -57.87 42.29 -2.50
N ILE A 104 -57.17 43.00 -1.56
CA ILE A 104 -57.13 44.49 -1.30
C ILE A 104 -57.58 45.10 0.08
N PHE A 105 -56.78 46.09 0.55
CA PHE A 105 -56.96 47.22 1.53
C PHE A 105 -56.85 47.06 3.09
N LEU A 106 -56.89 48.22 3.79
CA LEU A 106 -56.10 48.61 5.00
C LEU A 106 -56.89 49.46 6.06
N THR A 107 -56.22 49.79 7.19
CA THR A 107 -56.38 50.97 8.12
C THR A 107 -57.09 50.73 9.52
N PRO A 108 -57.11 51.65 10.54
CA PRO A 108 -56.61 51.40 11.93
C PRO A 108 -57.52 52.00 13.07
N PRO A 109 -57.04 52.64 14.19
CA PRO A 109 -56.13 52.24 15.29
C PRO A 109 -56.91 51.77 16.57
N PRO A 110 -57.17 52.45 17.74
CA PRO A 110 -56.68 53.69 18.42
C PRO A 110 -55.79 53.44 19.68
N TYR A 111 -56.03 54.06 20.87
CA TYR A 111 -55.02 54.20 21.97
C TYR A 111 -55.52 54.34 23.44
N ARG A 112 -54.93 53.56 24.40
CA ARG A 112 -54.75 53.80 25.88
C ARG A 112 -56.00 53.96 26.81
N PRO A 113 -55.90 53.97 28.18
CA PRO A 113 -54.73 54.05 29.10
C PRO A 113 -54.59 52.94 30.20
N LEU A 114 -53.78 53.20 31.24
CA LEU A 114 -53.25 52.24 32.24
C LEU A 114 -54.04 52.14 33.58
N ARG A 115 -53.88 51.00 34.28
CA ARG A 115 -53.93 50.90 35.76
C ARG A 115 -52.89 49.89 36.26
N MET A 116 -52.20 50.19 37.37
CA MET A 116 -51.13 49.34 37.91
C MET A 116 -51.64 48.20 38.80
N ARG A 117 -50.99 47.03 38.70
CA ARG A 117 -50.88 46.00 39.75
C ARG A 117 -49.48 45.38 39.67
N LEU A 118 -48.83 45.17 40.82
CA LEU A 118 -47.47 44.61 40.89
C LEU A 118 -47.52 43.10 40.60
N GLY A 119 -47.30 42.72 39.34
CA GLY A 119 -47.46 41.33 38.88
C GLY A 119 -46.31 40.40 39.25
N ARG A 120 -46.61 39.11 39.47
CA ARG A 120 -45.65 38.01 39.78
C ARG A 120 -44.34 38.04 38.96
N ARG A 121 -44.38 38.49 37.71
CA ARG A 121 -43.20 38.61 36.83
C ARG A 121 -42.09 39.49 37.44
N ALA A 122 -42.43 40.57 38.15
CA ALA A 122 -41.44 41.42 38.82
C ALA A 122 -40.70 40.68 39.95
N LEU A 123 -41.41 39.80 40.68
CA LEU A 123 -40.81 38.97 41.72
C LEU A 123 -39.84 37.94 41.12
N CYS A 124 -40.21 37.30 40.00
CA CYS A 124 -39.32 36.38 39.29
C CYS A 124 -38.06 37.07 38.76
N VAL A 125 -38.18 38.29 38.21
CA VAL A 125 -37.02 39.08 37.76
C VAL A 125 -36.09 39.41 38.93
N LEU A 126 -36.62 39.77 40.10
CA LEU A 126 -35.81 40.02 41.30
C LEU A 126 -35.03 38.78 41.74
N VAL A 127 -35.67 37.60 41.74
CA VAL A 127 -35.02 36.32 42.09
C VAL A 127 -33.91 35.97 41.08
N VAL A 128 -34.14 36.16 39.78
CA VAL A 128 -33.12 35.93 38.74
C VAL A 128 -31.94 36.90 38.90
N LEU A 129 -32.19 38.18 39.17
CA LEU A 129 -31.12 39.16 39.40
C LEU A 129 -30.27 38.81 40.63
N LEU A 130 -30.89 38.36 41.72
CA LEU A 130 -30.18 37.90 42.92
C LEU A 130 -29.34 36.63 42.64
N ALA A 131 -29.84 35.69 41.85
CA ALA A 131 -29.09 34.50 41.43
C ALA A 131 -27.91 34.83 40.51
N CYS A 132 -28.07 35.80 39.59
CA CYS A 132 -26.97 36.29 38.76
C CYS A 132 -25.91 37.03 39.60
N ALA A 133 -26.33 37.82 40.59
CA ALA A 133 -25.41 38.52 41.49
C ALA A 133 -24.60 37.55 42.36
N SER A 134 -25.20 36.47 42.88
CA SER A 134 -24.48 35.47 43.67
C SER A 134 -23.49 34.65 42.83
N LEU A 135 -23.83 34.30 41.58
CA LEU A 135 -22.87 33.70 40.64
C LEU A 135 -21.71 34.66 40.31
N GLY A 136 -21.99 35.94 40.11
CA GLY A 136 -20.98 36.97 39.83
C GLY A 136 -19.98 37.12 40.99
N LEU A 137 -20.47 37.13 42.23
CA LEU A 137 -19.63 37.14 43.43
C LEU A 137 -18.80 35.87 43.56
N LEU A 138 -19.36 34.68 43.26
CA LEU A 138 -18.62 33.42 43.29
C LEU A 138 -17.48 33.40 42.26
N TYR A 139 -17.72 33.93 41.05
CA TYR A 139 -16.72 34.05 39.98
C TYR A 139 -15.65 35.10 40.29
N ALA A 140 -15.98 36.17 41.02
CA ALA A 140 -14.99 37.12 41.51
C ALA A 140 -14.10 36.49 42.60
N SER A 141 -14.68 35.75 43.55
CA SER A 141 -13.93 35.14 44.67
C SER A 141 -12.92 34.06 44.26
N THR A 142 -13.01 33.50 43.06
CA THR A 142 -12.07 32.48 42.55
C THR A 142 -10.93 33.05 41.70
N ARG A 143 -10.87 34.37 41.48
CA ARG A 143 -9.77 35.03 40.74
C ARG A 143 -8.64 35.56 41.62
N GLU A 144 -8.87 35.80 42.91
CA GLU A 144 -7.87 36.34 43.85
C GLU A 144 -7.16 35.20 44.60
N ALA A 145 -6.19 34.57 43.94
CA ALA A 145 -5.27 33.60 44.55
C ALA A 145 -3.82 34.02 44.25
N PRO A 146 -3.07 34.56 45.22
CA PRO A 146 -1.70 35.02 45.02
C PRO A 146 -0.74 33.89 44.60
N GLY A 147 -0.01 34.09 43.51
CA GLY A 147 0.78 33.04 42.86
C GLY A 147 2.14 32.74 43.50
N LEU A 148 2.64 31.52 43.25
CA LEU A 148 4.04 31.15 43.45
C LEU A 148 4.89 31.61 42.26
N ARG A 149 5.98 32.32 42.56
CA ARG A 149 6.91 32.85 41.54
C ARG A 149 7.82 31.75 41.00
N ALA A 150 7.86 31.59 39.67
CA ALA A 150 8.99 30.96 39.00
C ALA A 150 10.14 31.99 38.83
N PRO A 151 11.43 31.59 38.81
CA PRO A 151 12.55 32.53 38.72
C PRO A 151 12.67 33.20 37.35
N LEU A 152 13.13 34.45 37.34
CA LEU A 152 13.53 35.15 36.12
C LEU A 152 14.89 34.62 35.62
N ALA A 153 14.88 33.79 34.58
CA ALA A 153 16.04 33.55 33.75
C ALA A 153 16.06 34.60 32.60
N PRO A 154 17.10 35.46 32.48
CA PRO A 154 17.16 36.47 31.44
C PRO A 154 17.51 35.82 30.08
N TRP A 155 16.48 35.42 29.33
CA TRP A 155 16.66 35.00 27.95
C TRP A 155 17.08 36.20 27.09
N THR A 156 18.34 36.19 26.64
CA THR A 156 18.80 37.04 25.53
C THR A 156 17.90 36.83 24.31
N PRO A 157 17.50 37.89 23.58
CA PRO A 157 16.77 37.72 22.33
C PRO A 157 17.62 36.90 21.35
N LEU A 158 17.16 35.70 21.02
CA LEU A 158 17.68 35.01 19.84
C LEU A 158 17.37 35.86 18.62
N GLN A 159 18.37 36.02 17.75
CA GLN A 159 18.25 36.80 16.53
C GLN A 159 17.10 36.27 15.67
N GLY A 160 16.42 37.16 14.95
CA GLY A 160 15.23 36.82 14.19
C GLY A 160 15.44 35.62 13.27
N LEU A 161 14.46 34.70 13.26
CA LEU A 161 14.47 33.49 12.44
C LEU A 161 14.90 33.81 11.00
N PRO A 162 15.88 33.09 10.43
CA PRO A 162 16.23 33.23 9.03
C PRO A 162 14.99 33.11 8.14
N ARG A 163 14.88 33.97 7.13
CA ARG A 163 13.82 33.89 6.11
C ARG A 163 13.87 32.47 5.50
N PRO A 164 12.75 31.74 5.40
CA PRO A 164 12.78 30.32 5.03
C PRO A 164 13.43 30.13 3.66
N GLU A 165 14.50 29.35 3.62
CA GLU A 165 15.16 28.92 2.39
C GLU A 165 14.25 27.94 1.65
N LEU A 166 13.40 28.47 0.75
CA LEU A 166 12.53 27.67 -0.11
C LEU A 166 13.38 26.82 -1.08
N PRO A 167 13.41 25.48 -0.94
CA PRO A 167 14.22 24.63 -1.79
C PRO A 167 13.71 24.70 -3.23
N GLY A 168 14.50 25.30 -4.12
CA GLY A 168 14.14 25.56 -5.52
C GLY A 168 14.11 27.04 -5.92
N LEU A 169 14.10 28.00 -4.99
CA LEU A 169 14.27 29.44 -5.30
C LEU A 169 15.73 29.91 -5.32
N VAL A 170 16.68 29.03 -4.97
CA VAL A 170 18.12 29.30 -5.05
C VAL A 170 18.48 29.55 -6.52
N PRO A 171 19.05 30.72 -6.88
CA PRO A 171 19.47 30.98 -8.25
C PRO A 171 20.58 30.01 -8.69
N GLU A 172 20.56 29.61 -9.96
CA GLU A 172 21.81 29.20 -10.61
C GLU A 172 22.85 30.34 -10.46
N PRO A 173 24.12 30.03 -10.10
CA PRO A 173 25.13 31.06 -9.82
C PRO A 173 25.29 32.12 -10.92
N ARG A 174 25.07 31.75 -12.20
CA ARG A 174 25.09 32.67 -13.35
C ARG A 174 24.12 33.84 -13.18
N TYR A 175 22.89 33.58 -12.75
CA TYR A 175 21.82 34.59 -12.67
C TYR A 175 21.59 35.13 -11.25
N ALA A 176 22.39 34.69 -10.26
CA ALA A 176 22.26 35.11 -8.87
C ALA A 176 22.42 36.63 -8.64
N HIS A 177 23.08 37.32 -9.56
CA HIS A 177 23.25 38.77 -9.55
C HIS A 177 22.00 39.56 -10.01
N ILE A 178 20.99 38.88 -10.59
CA ILE A 178 19.78 39.52 -11.11
C ILE A 178 18.72 39.60 -10.01
N PRO A 179 18.27 40.81 -9.62
CA PRO A 179 17.32 40.99 -8.53
C PRO A 179 15.93 40.48 -8.88
N VAL A 180 15.22 39.99 -7.86
CA VAL A 180 13.87 39.43 -7.97
C VAL A 180 12.96 40.08 -6.92
N ARG A 181 11.78 40.53 -7.33
CA ARG A 181 10.71 40.97 -6.43
C ARG A 181 9.77 39.79 -6.15
N ILE A 182 9.94 39.15 -4.99
CA ILE A 182 9.16 37.97 -4.60
C ILE A 182 7.65 38.26 -4.54
N LYS A 183 6.85 37.38 -5.14
CA LYS A 183 5.39 37.35 -5.05
C LYS A 183 4.99 36.43 -3.89
N GLU A 184 4.99 36.96 -2.67
CA GLU A 184 4.75 36.19 -1.44
C GLU A 184 3.42 35.40 -1.47
N GLN A 185 2.39 35.92 -2.17
CA GLN A 185 1.11 35.23 -2.36
C GLN A 185 1.19 33.98 -3.26
N VAL A 186 2.16 33.91 -4.17
CA VAL A 186 2.42 32.74 -5.04
C VAL A 186 3.36 31.77 -4.32
N VAL A 187 4.39 32.31 -3.65
CA VAL A 187 5.30 31.52 -2.80
C VAL A 187 4.54 30.79 -1.69
N GLY A 188 3.52 31.40 -1.09
CA GLY A 188 2.64 30.77 -0.10
C GLY A 188 1.81 29.57 -0.60
N LEU A 189 1.79 29.31 -1.92
CA LEU A 189 1.16 28.11 -2.50
C LEU A 189 2.13 26.93 -2.65
N LEU A 190 3.44 27.19 -2.57
CA LEU A 190 4.51 26.21 -2.75
C LEU A 190 4.77 25.40 -1.46
N SER A 191 5.24 24.17 -1.63
CA SER A 191 5.67 23.32 -0.52
C SER A 191 7.01 23.81 0.06
N ALA A 192 6.95 24.52 1.20
CA ALA A 192 8.15 25.02 1.90
C ALA A 192 8.96 23.94 2.66
N ASN A 193 8.57 22.66 2.58
CA ASN A 193 9.25 21.47 3.14
C ASN A 193 9.57 21.52 4.66
N ASN A 194 8.93 22.43 5.40
CA ASN A 194 9.20 22.77 6.80
C ASN A 194 7.94 22.65 7.68
N CYS A 195 7.03 21.71 7.36
CA CYS A 195 5.68 21.69 7.88
C CYS A 195 5.58 21.58 9.42
N SER A 196 5.04 22.63 10.05
CA SER A 196 4.63 22.67 11.45
C SER A 196 3.13 22.34 11.58
N CYS A 197 2.73 21.77 12.71
CA CYS A 197 1.32 21.70 13.11
C CYS A 197 1.07 22.75 14.19
N GLU A 198 0.67 23.94 13.78
CA GLU A 198 0.31 25.04 14.68
C GLU A 198 -1.16 24.93 15.10
N SER A 199 -1.43 25.02 16.41
CA SER A 199 -2.78 25.12 16.94
C SER A 199 -3.27 26.56 16.86
N SER A 200 -4.60 26.76 16.85
CA SER A 200 -5.20 28.10 16.92
C SER A 200 -5.08 28.72 18.33
N GLY A 201 -3.86 29.05 18.76
CA GLY A 201 -3.56 29.61 20.07
C GLY A 201 -3.36 31.14 20.06
N GLY A 202 -4.23 31.90 20.72
CA GLY A 202 -3.96 33.30 21.09
C GLY A 202 -5.17 34.23 21.17
N SER A 203 -6.22 34.02 20.36
CA SER A 203 -7.41 34.89 20.35
C SER A 203 -8.46 34.48 21.40
N LEU A 204 -9.29 35.44 21.84
CA LEU A 204 -10.43 35.14 22.71
C LEU A 204 -11.38 34.13 22.06
N HIS A 205 -12.00 33.30 22.90
CA HIS A 205 -12.94 32.26 22.49
C HIS A 205 -14.26 32.85 21.92
N LEU A 206 -14.25 33.19 20.64
CA LEU A 206 -15.44 33.64 19.90
C LEU A 206 -16.28 32.44 19.42
N PRO A 207 -17.62 32.44 19.61
CA PRO A 207 -18.49 31.28 19.39
C PRO A 207 -18.67 30.85 17.92
N PHE A 208 -17.94 31.44 16.98
CA PHE A 208 -17.97 31.13 15.54
C PHE A 208 -16.58 30.87 14.94
N GLN A 209 -15.51 30.92 15.74
CA GLN A 209 -14.15 30.71 15.25
C GLN A 209 -13.84 29.21 15.14
N ARG A 210 -13.47 28.74 13.94
CA ARG A 210 -12.98 27.36 13.75
C ARG A 210 -11.65 27.19 14.51
N GLN A 211 -11.64 26.32 15.52
CA GLN A 211 -10.43 25.95 16.24
C GLN A 211 -9.71 24.84 15.49
N VAL A 212 -8.43 25.05 15.15
CA VAL A 212 -7.55 24.00 14.64
C VAL A 212 -6.80 23.37 15.81
N GLN A 213 -7.09 22.10 16.08
CA GLN A 213 -6.34 21.29 17.04
C GLN A 213 -5.12 20.69 16.33
N ALA A 214 -3.93 21.11 16.73
CA ALA A 214 -2.69 20.43 16.35
C ALA A 214 -2.37 19.29 17.33
N ILE A 215 -1.88 18.17 16.80
CA ILE A 215 -1.38 17.05 17.58
C ILE A 215 0.06 16.80 17.16
N ASP A 216 0.99 17.03 18.08
CA ASP A 216 2.41 16.73 17.90
C ASP A 216 2.67 15.27 18.30
N LEU A 217 2.83 14.42 17.29
CA LEU A 217 3.04 12.98 17.46
C LEU A 217 4.41 12.63 18.06
N THR A 218 5.36 13.57 18.15
CA THR A 218 6.66 13.30 18.80
C THR A 218 6.52 13.17 20.31
N LYS A 219 5.50 13.81 20.90
CA LYS A 219 5.18 13.76 22.35
C LYS A 219 4.58 12.43 22.81
N ALA A 220 4.45 11.45 21.92
CA ALA A 220 4.07 10.08 22.26
C ALA A 220 5.28 9.22 22.74
N PHE A 221 6.50 9.75 22.68
CA PHE A 221 7.75 9.05 22.96
C PHE A 221 8.61 9.83 23.95
N ASP A 222 9.36 9.13 24.81
CA ASP A 222 10.40 9.77 25.63
C ASP A 222 11.59 10.23 24.76
N PRO A 223 12.39 11.24 25.18
CA PRO A 223 13.42 11.86 24.31
C PRO A 223 14.50 10.91 23.76
N GLU A 224 14.75 9.79 24.45
CA GLU A 224 15.68 8.75 24.00
C GLU A 224 15.02 7.76 23.03
N GLU A 225 13.78 7.38 23.32
CA GLU A 225 12.95 6.53 22.47
C GLU A 225 12.65 7.23 21.14
N LEU A 226 12.26 8.50 21.18
CA LEU A 226 12.01 9.34 20.00
C LEU A 226 13.22 9.37 19.05
N ARG A 227 14.44 9.39 19.60
CA ARG A 227 15.70 9.37 18.84
C ARG A 227 15.89 8.04 18.11
N ALA A 228 15.70 6.92 18.81
CA ALA A 228 15.79 5.58 18.24
C ALA A 228 14.67 5.31 17.22
N ALA A 229 13.44 5.67 17.55
CA ALA A 229 12.26 5.55 16.70
C ALA A 229 12.40 6.40 15.43
N SER A 230 12.94 7.63 15.52
CA SER A 230 13.17 8.48 14.35
C SER A 230 14.24 7.92 13.42
N ALA A 231 15.37 7.45 13.95
CA ALA A 231 16.42 6.80 13.15
C ALA A 231 15.91 5.51 12.47
N SER A 232 15.14 4.69 13.21
CA SER A 232 14.52 3.47 12.67
C SER A 232 13.45 3.77 11.61
N ARG A 233 12.64 4.82 11.81
CA ARG A 233 11.63 5.28 10.84
C ARG A 233 12.29 5.72 9.55
N GLU A 234 13.39 6.47 9.65
CA GLU A 234 14.17 6.91 8.49
C GLU A 234 14.75 5.72 7.73
N GLN A 235 15.31 4.72 8.42
CA GLN A 235 15.84 3.51 7.78
C GLN A 235 14.76 2.73 6.99
N GLU A 236 13.58 2.50 7.57
CA GLU A 236 12.49 1.84 6.84
C GLU A 236 11.91 2.73 5.73
N PHE A 237 11.93 4.05 5.88
CA PHE A 237 11.49 4.99 4.85
C PHE A 237 12.42 5.01 3.64
N GLN A 238 13.74 5.06 3.85
CA GLN A 238 14.73 4.93 2.78
C GLN A 238 14.62 3.56 2.08
N ALA A 239 14.37 2.49 2.84
CA ALA A 239 14.08 1.17 2.27
C ALA A 239 12.74 1.16 1.50
N PHE A 240 11.73 1.91 1.91
CA PHE A 240 10.49 2.09 1.15
C PHE A 240 10.75 2.83 -0.18
N LEU A 241 11.47 3.95 -0.15
CA LEU A 241 11.79 4.75 -1.34
C LEU A 241 12.58 3.93 -2.38
N SER A 242 13.58 3.16 -1.97
CA SER A 242 14.39 2.32 -2.88
C SER A 242 13.63 1.16 -3.53
N ARG A 243 12.39 0.89 -3.09
CA ARG A 243 11.48 -0.10 -3.68
C ARG A 243 10.31 0.54 -4.44
N SER A 244 9.87 1.74 -4.04
CA SER A 244 8.70 2.44 -4.61
C SER A 244 9.04 3.45 -5.71
N GLN A 245 10.28 3.96 -5.76
CA GLN A 245 10.74 4.85 -6.82
C GLN A 245 11.39 4.07 -7.97
N SER A 246 11.08 4.48 -9.20
CA SER A 246 11.67 3.93 -10.42
C SER A 246 12.56 4.96 -11.13
N ALA A 247 13.35 4.51 -12.10
CA ALA A 247 14.05 5.42 -13.03
C ALA A 247 13.06 6.32 -13.82
N ALA A 248 11.79 5.93 -13.94
CA ALA A 248 10.75 6.72 -14.57
C ALA A 248 10.16 7.82 -13.66
N ASP A 249 10.60 7.92 -12.40
CA ASP A 249 10.21 8.97 -11.45
C ASP A 249 11.33 10.00 -11.22
N GLN A 250 12.54 9.73 -11.73
CA GLN A 250 13.68 10.64 -11.61
C GLN A 250 13.50 11.89 -12.48
N LEU A 251 13.90 13.05 -11.94
CA LEU A 251 13.93 14.31 -12.67
C LEU A 251 15.03 14.27 -13.74
N LEU A 252 14.61 14.41 -15.00
CA LEU A 252 15.52 14.51 -16.15
C LEU A 252 15.25 15.81 -16.89
N ILE A 253 16.30 16.60 -17.15
CA ILE A 253 16.22 17.86 -17.90
C ILE A 253 16.81 17.62 -19.30
N ALA A 254 16.08 18.01 -20.36
CA ALA A 254 16.65 18.13 -21.69
C ALA A 254 17.63 19.31 -21.72
N PRO A 255 18.92 19.12 -22.06
CA PRO A 255 19.79 20.24 -22.41
C PRO A 255 19.25 20.91 -23.69
N ALA A 256 19.62 22.18 -23.90
CA ALA A 256 19.19 22.99 -25.05
C ALA A 256 19.83 22.53 -26.38
N ASN A 257 19.41 21.34 -26.86
CA ASN A 257 19.69 20.83 -28.20
C ASN A 257 18.70 21.39 -29.25
N SER A 258 17.51 21.80 -28.80
CA SER A 258 16.73 22.90 -29.39
C SER A 258 16.99 24.15 -28.52
N PRO A 259 16.58 25.38 -28.89
CA PRO A 259 16.79 26.54 -28.02
C PRO A 259 16.09 26.45 -26.65
N LEU A 260 15.23 25.43 -26.43
CA LEU A 260 14.47 25.23 -25.21
C LEU A 260 15.13 24.16 -24.32
N GLN A 261 15.49 24.55 -23.10
CA GLN A 261 15.81 23.64 -22.00
C GLN A 261 14.54 23.41 -21.17
N TYR A 262 14.19 22.15 -20.86
CA TYR A 262 12.94 21.81 -20.18
C TYR A 262 13.01 20.44 -19.50
N PRO A 263 12.18 20.16 -18.47
CA PRO A 263 12.16 18.84 -17.86
C PRO A 263 11.47 17.81 -18.76
N LEU A 264 12.15 16.71 -19.07
CA LEU A 264 11.61 15.58 -19.85
C LEU A 264 10.72 14.66 -19.00
N GLN A 265 11.07 14.49 -17.73
CA GLN A 265 10.52 13.48 -16.83
C GLN A 265 10.68 13.91 -15.36
N GLY A 266 9.87 13.36 -14.46
CA GLY A 266 10.07 13.45 -13.01
C GLY A 266 9.49 14.69 -12.34
N VAL A 267 8.77 15.53 -13.08
CA VAL A 267 7.99 16.63 -12.50
C VAL A 267 6.67 16.07 -11.97
N GLU A 268 6.45 16.22 -10.66
CA GLU A 268 5.26 15.74 -9.96
C GLU A 268 4.68 16.82 -9.05
N VAL A 269 3.36 16.93 -9.03
CA VAL A 269 2.59 17.81 -8.16
C VAL A 269 1.39 17.07 -7.58
N GLN A 270 1.01 17.40 -6.35
CA GLN A 270 -0.21 16.85 -5.77
C GLN A 270 -1.45 17.49 -6.41
N PRO A 271 -2.60 16.77 -6.46
CA PRO A 271 -3.86 17.34 -6.89
C PRO A 271 -4.16 18.67 -6.15
N LEU A 272 -4.54 19.70 -6.91
CA LEU A 272 -4.83 21.06 -6.41
C LEU A 272 -3.67 21.75 -5.65
N ARG A 273 -2.41 21.41 -5.93
CA ARG A 273 -1.21 22.07 -5.39
C ARG A 273 -0.36 22.75 -6.47
N SER A 274 0.61 23.54 -6.00
CA SER A 274 1.55 24.28 -6.84
C SER A 274 3.00 23.82 -6.63
N ILE A 275 3.80 23.89 -7.69
CA ILE A 275 5.24 23.61 -7.69
C ILE A 275 5.99 24.68 -8.51
N LEU A 276 7.28 24.87 -8.24
CA LEU A 276 8.21 25.45 -9.22
C LEU A 276 8.50 24.39 -10.30
N VAL A 277 8.59 24.81 -11.57
CA VAL A 277 8.91 23.87 -12.66
C VAL A 277 10.42 23.93 -12.96
N PRO A 278 11.18 22.87 -12.66
CA PRO A 278 12.64 22.91 -12.72
C PRO A 278 13.18 22.88 -14.16
N GLY A 279 14.29 23.58 -14.38
CA GLY A 279 15.11 23.45 -15.59
C GLY A 279 14.61 24.15 -16.85
N LEU A 280 13.54 24.97 -16.77
CA LEU A 280 13.11 25.84 -17.87
C LEU A 280 14.18 26.90 -18.16
N SER A 281 14.66 26.97 -19.41
CA SER A 281 15.58 28.02 -19.88
C SER A 281 15.50 28.16 -21.41
N LEU A 282 15.80 29.35 -21.91
CA LEU A 282 16.07 29.62 -23.33
C LEU A 282 17.58 29.73 -23.57
N GLN A 283 18.08 29.16 -24.67
CA GLN A 283 19.40 29.45 -25.22
C GLN A 283 19.25 29.91 -26.67
N ALA A 284 19.69 31.13 -26.96
CA ALA A 284 19.69 31.70 -28.31
C ALA A 284 21.12 31.78 -28.86
N ALA A 285 21.32 31.33 -30.10
CA ALA A 285 22.62 31.36 -30.78
C ALA A 285 22.92 32.74 -31.43
N SER A 286 21.90 33.56 -31.64
CA SER A 286 21.99 34.92 -32.18
C SER A 286 21.37 35.92 -31.21
N VAL A 287 21.85 37.17 -31.24
CA VAL A 287 21.23 38.26 -30.49
C VAL A 287 19.87 38.57 -31.11
N GLN A 288 18.85 38.73 -30.26
CA GLN A 288 17.49 39.14 -30.63
C GLN A 288 17.14 40.47 -29.96
N GLU A 289 16.26 41.26 -30.57
CA GLU A 289 15.76 42.51 -29.95
C GLU A 289 14.84 42.23 -28.76
N VAL A 290 14.05 41.16 -28.84
CA VAL A 290 13.21 40.64 -27.76
C VAL A 290 13.22 39.11 -27.84
N TYR A 291 13.66 38.46 -26.76
CA TYR A 291 13.48 37.02 -26.56
C TYR A 291 12.07 36.79 -25.99
N GLN A 292 11.26 35.94 -26.64
CA GLN A 292 9.92 35.58 -26.15
C GLN A 292 9.76 34.06 -26.05
N VAL A 293 9.20 33.60 -24.93
CA VAL A 293 8.75 32.21 -24.74
C VAL A 293 7.30 32.16 -24.28
N ASN A 294 6.61 31.06 -24.60
CA ASN A 294 5.23 30.81 -24.18
C ASN A 294 5.13 29.44 -23.50
N LEU A 295 4.25 29.34 -22.50
CA LEU A 295 3.92 28.14 -21.75
C LEU A 295 2.41 27.90 -21.80
N THR A 296 1.99 26.70 -22.17
CA THR A 296 0.57 26.29 -22.27
C THR A 296 0.34 25.02 -21.45
N ALA A 297 -0.72 25.00 -20.65
CA ALA A 297 -1.16 23.88 -19.82
C ALA A 297 -2.61 23.46 -20.16
N SER A 298 -2.94 22.18 -19.91
CA SER A 298 -4.27 21.61 -20.21
C SER A 298 -5.10 21.27 -18.96
N LEU A 299 -4.45 21.08 -17.80
CA LEU A 299 -5.07 20.73 -16.51
C LEU A 299 -4.63 21.67 -15.36
N GLY A 300 -3.87 22.71 -15.65
CA GLY A 300 -3.29 23.63 -14.68
C GLY A 300 -3.25 25.09 -15.16
N THR A 301 -2.60 25.93 -14.36
CA THR A 301 -2.38 27.36 -14.66
C THR A 301 -0.98 27.78 -14.22
N TRP A 302 -0.38 28.72 -14.94
CA TRP A 302 0.96 29.24 -14.67
C TRP A 302 0.91 30.53 -13.84
N ASP A 303 1.93 30.74 -13.01
CA ASP A 303 2.16 31.97 -12.23
C ASP A 303 3.67 32.06 -11.91
N VAL A 304 4.19 33.18 -11.40
CA VAL A 304 5.62 33.28 -11.03
C VAL A 304 5.82 33.60 -9.55
N ALA A 305 6.79 32.93 -8.93
CA ALA A 305 7.18 33.14 -7.53
C ALA A 305 7.83 34.52 -7.27
N GLY A 306 8.19 35.25 -8.33
CA GLY A 306 8.66 36.63 -8.23
C GLY A 306 8.90 37.25 -9.61
N GLU A 307 8.93 38.58 -9.67
CA GLU A 307 9.11 39.38 -10.88
C GLU A 307 10.59 39.76 -11.08
N VAL A 308 11.09 39.64 -12.31
CA VAL A 308 12.41 40.10 -12.73
C VAL A 308 12.29 41.41 -13.52
N THR A 309 13.04 42.43 -13.12
CA THR A 309 13.04 43.73 -13.81
C THR A 309 13.51 43.58 -15.25
N GLY A 310 12.70 44.06 -16.20
CA GLY A 310 12.97 43.93 -17.63
C GLY A 310 12.37 42.70 -18.30
N VAL A 311 11.54 41.92 -17.60
CA VAL A 311 10.72 40.85 -18.21
C VAL A 311 9.24 41.23 -18.15
N THR A 312 8.57 41.17 -19.30
CA THR A 312 7.12 41.34 -19.45
C THR A 312 6.44 39.99 -19.27
N LEU A 313 5.39 39.93 -18.45
CA LEU A 313 4.58 38.75 -18.19
C LEU A 313 3.14 38.99 -18.67
N THR A 314 2.57 38.03 -19.39
CA THR A 314 1.18 38.10 -19.90
C THR A 314 0.51 36.74 -19.72
N GLY A 315 -0.61 36.68 -18.99
CA GLY A 315 -1.34 35.43 -18.73
C GLY A 315 -1.10 34.82 -17.34
N GLU A 316 -0.64 35.60 -16.36
CA GLU A 316 -0.51 35.13 -14.98
C GLU A 316 -1.85 34.61 -14.42
N GLY A 317 -1.80 33.45 -13.77
CA GLY A 317 -2.97 32.73 -13.26
C GLY A 317 -3.78 31.98 -14.33
N GLN A 318 -3.40 32.02 -15.62
CA GLN A 318 -4.11 31.38 -16.74
C GLN A 318 -3.44 30.07 -17.21
N PRO A 319 -4.11 29.26 -18.07
CA PRO A 319 -3.49 28.09 -18.71
C PRO A 319 -2.36 28.44 -19.67
N ASP A 320 -2.35 29.67 -20.20
CA ASP A 320 -1.35 30.20 -21.13
C ASP A 320 -0.59 31.38 -20.49
N LEU A 321 0.75 31.32 -20.50
CA LEU A 321 1.63 32.37 -19.99
C LEU A 321 2.74 32.68 -21.01
N THR A 322 2.83 33.94 -21.43
CA THR A 322 3.92 34.48 -22.25
C THR A 322 4.90 35.26 -21.37
N LEU A 323 6.19 35.06 -21.62
CA LEU A 323 7.30 35.79 -21.01
C LEU A 323 8.16 36.41 -22.12
N ALA A 324 8.44 37.71 -22.05
CA ALA A 324 9.24 38.41 -23.06
C ALA A 324 10.25 39.38 -22.45
N SER A 325 11.47 39.47 -22.98
CA SER A 325 12.51 40.39 -22.49
C SER A 325 13.54 40.73 -23.57
N PRO A 326 14.10 41.96 -23.61
CA PRO A 326 15.30 42.25 -24.40
C PRO A 326 16.58 41.60 -23.84
N GLY A 327 16.53 40.98 -22.65
CA GLY A 327 17.69 40.37 -22.00
C GLY A 327 17.50 38.87 -21.75
N LEU A 328 18.35 38.04 -22.37
CA LEU A 328 18.28 36.57 -22.25
C LEU A 328 18.51 36.09 -20.81
N ASP A 329 19.48 36.67 -20.10
CA ASP A 329 19.79 36.29 -18.71
C ASP A 329 18.66 36.70 -17.75
N GLN A 330 17.97 37.83 -18.01
CA GLN A 330 16.76 38.24 -17.28
C GLN A 330 15.59 37.28 -17.55
N LEU A 331 15.36 36.89 -18.81
CA LEU A 331 14.34 35.91 -19.17
C LEU A 331 14.60 34.55 -18.50
N ASN A 332 15.84 34.07 -18.51
CA ASN A 332 16.22 32.83 -17.85
C ASN A 332 16.10 32.92 -16.32
N ARG A 333 16.45 34.07 -15.72
CA ARG A 333 16.18 34.32 -14.29
C ARG A 333 14.68 34.24 -13.97
N GLN A 334 13.82 34.73 -14.87
CA GLN A 334 12.38 34.69 -14.69
C GLN A 334 11.80 33.27 -14.88
N LEU A 335 12.35 32.48 -15.79
CA LEU A 335 11.96 31.08 -16.02
C LEU A 335 12.23 30.18 -14.80
N GLN A 336 13.30 30.44 -14.04
CA GLN A 336 13.57 29.76 -12.75
C GLN A 336 12.49 29.98 -11.69
N LEU A 337 11.63 30.99 -11.86
CA LEU A 337 10.58 31.37 -10.92
C LEU A 337 9.19 30.93 -11.39
N VAL A 338 9.08 30.27 -12.56
CA VAL A 338 7.82 29.78 -13.10
C VAL A 338 7.26 28.67 -12.20
N THR A 339 6.00 28.86 -11.82
CA THR A 339 5.23 27.89 -11.05
C THR A 339 4.09 27.32 -11.88
N TYR A 340 3.82 26.04 -11.67
CA TYR A 340 2.64 25.35 -12.19
C TYR A 340 1.69 25.06 -11.03
N SER A 341 0.42 25.43 -11.18
CA SER A 341 -0.64 25.13 -10.22
C SER A 341 -1.69 24.20 -10.83
N SER A 342 -1.83 22.99 -10.28
CA SER A 342 -2.80 22.01 -10.76
C SER A 342 -4.23 22.45 -10.49
N ARG A 343 -5.12 22.33 -11.47
CA ARG A 343 -6.58 22.51 -11.32
C ARG A 343 -7.33 21.19 -11.29
N SER A 344 -6.64 20.05 -11.45
CA SER A 344 -7.24 18.72 -11.40
C SER A 344 -7.23 18.13 -9.99
N TYR A 345 -8.36 17.53 -9.59
CA TYR A 345 -8.48 16.67 -8.41
C TYR A 345 -8.31 15.17 -8.76
N GLN A 346 -8.13 14.81 -10.03
CA GLN A 346 -7.99 13.41 -10.43
C GLN A 346 -6.70 12.80 -9.86
N ALA A 347 -6.83 11.68 -9.15
CA ALA A 347 -5.69 10.95 -8.64
C ALA A 347 -4.99 10.18 -9.77
N ASN A 348 -3.69 10.41 -9.93
CA ASN A 348 -2.83 9.74 -10.92
C ASN A 348 -3.22 10.02 -12.38
N THR A 349 -3.22 11.31 -12.73
CA THR A 349 -3.27 11.80 -14.11
C THR A 349 -1.98 12.57 -14.45
N ALA A 350 -1.86 13.14 -15.65
CA ALA A 350 -0.75 14.03 -16.01
C ALA A 350 -1.24 15.15 -16.95
N ASP A 351 -0.69 16.35 -16.78
CA ASP A 351 -0.85 17.46 -17.72
C ASP A 351 0.24 17.39 -18.78
N THR A 352 -0.14 17.42 -20.05
CA THR A 352 0.81 17.55 -21.17
C THR A 352 0.95 19.02 -21.50
N VAL A 353 1.99 19.62 -20.95
CA VAL A 353 2.29 21.04 -21.08
C VAL A 353 3.21 21.30 -22.28
N ARG A 354 3.14 22.51 -22.83
CA ARG A 354 3.99 22.96 -23.95
C ARG A 354 4.83 24.17 -23.53
N PHE A 355 6.02 24.24 -24.10
CA PHE A 355 6.96 25.35 -23.98
C PHE A 355 7.44 25.69 -25.39
N SER A 356 7.35 26.95 -25.82
CA SER A 356 7.65 27.34 -27.20
C SER A 356 8.36 28.69 -27.33
N THR A 357 9.13 28.84 -28.41
CA THR A 357 9.85 30.06 -28.84
C THR A 357 9.92 30.02 -30.37
N GLU A 358 9.78 31.15 -31.07
CA GLU A 358 10.05 31.34 -32.52
C GLU A 358 10.20 30.08 -33.40
N GLY A 359 9.11 29.36 -33.67
CA GLY A 359 9.11 28.18 -34.56
C GLY A 359 9.55 26.84 -33.94
N TYR A 360 9.98 26.84 -32.68
CA TYR A 360 10.29 25.66 -31.87
C TYR A 360 9.21 25.43 -30.79
N GLU A 361 8.74 24.20 -30.67
CA GLU A 361 7.87 23.75 -29.57
C GLU A 361 8.49 22.51 -28.91
N ALA A 362 8.45 22.47 -27.58
CA ALA A 362 8.73 21.30 -26.75
C ALA A 362 7.47 20.97 -25.95
N ALA A 363 7.21 19.68 -25.74
CA ALA A 363 6.12 19.21 -24.89
C ALA A 363 6.67 18.27 -23.81
N PHE A 364 6.18 18.41 -22.58
CA PHE A 364 6.54 17.55 -21.46
C PHE A 364 5.34 17.27 -20.56
N THR A 365 5.52 16.38 -19.58
CA THR A 365 4.43 15.98 -18.67
C THR A 365 4.70 16.38 -17.23
N ILE A 366 3.67 16.92 -16.58
CA ILE A 366 3.63 17.16 -15.13
C ILE A 366 2.65 16.15 -14.55
N ARG A 367 3.16 15.20 -13.75
CA ARG A 367 2.32 14.17 -13.11
C ARG A 367 1.52 14.77 -11.97
N ILE A 368 0.21 14.55 -11.99
CA ILE A 368 -0.73 15.01 -10.96
C ILE A 368 -1.15 13.77 -10.14
N ARG A 369 -0.46 13.52 -9.03
CA ARG A 369 -0.73 12.40 -8.13
C ARG A 369 -0.32 12.71 -6.69
N HIS A 370 -0.88 11.98 -5.74
CA HIS A 370 -0.29 11.94 -4.41
C HIS A 370 0.93 11.00 -4.43
N PRO A 371 2.02 11.31 -3.71
CA PRO A 371 3.15 10.42 -3.60
C PRO A 371 2.74 9.11 -2.91
N PRO A 372 3.39 7.96 -3.20
CA PRO A 372 3.10 6.69 -2.57
C PRO A 372 3.14 6.77 -1.03
N ASN A 373 2.04 6.43 -0.36
CA ASN A 373 1.90 6.57 1.08
C ASN A 373 2.69 5.45 1.82
N PRO A 374 3.74 5.78 2.61
CA PRO A 374 4.61 4.78 3.20
C PRO A 374 3.95 3.97 4.33
N ARG A 375 4.03 2.63 4.23
CA ARG A 375 3.68 1.70 5.31
C ARG A 375 4.96 1.20 5.99
N LEU A 376 5.41 1.97 6.98
CA LEU A 376 6.61 1.70 7.74
C LEU A 376 6.29 0.78 8.93
N TYR A 377 7.21 -0.14 9.23
CA TYR A 377 7.10 -1.09 10.34
C TYR A 377 8.29 -0.93 11.28
N PRO A 378 8.11 -0.90 12.61
CA PRO A 378 9.23 -0.93 13.54
C PRO A 378 9.96 -2.28 13.43
N PRO A 379 11.30 -2.33 13.44
CA PRO A 379 12.08 -3.56 13.24
C PRO A 379 11.99 -4.54 14.43
N GLY A 380 11.50 -4.07 15.57
CA GLY A 380 11.50 -4.79 16.84
C GLY A 380 12.90 -4.91 17.46
N SER A 381 12.95 -5.29 18.73
CA SER A 381 14.22 -5.56 19.41
C SER A 381 14.89 -6.81 18.81
N LEU A 382 16.13 -6.70 18.37
CA LEU A 382 16.87 -7.84 17.80
C LEU A 382 17.26 -8.86 18.89
N PRO A 383 16.97 -10.17 18.71
CA PRO A 383 17.54 -11.21 19.55
C PRO A 383 19.08 -11.23 19.46
N GLN A 384 19.75 -11.57 20.56
CA GLN A 384 21.21 -11.54 20.64
C GLN A 384 21.85 -12.45 19.59
N GLY A 385 22.64 -11.87 18.68
CA GLY A 385 23.31 -12.60 17.58
C GLY A 385 22.44 -12.87 16.35
N ALA A 386 21.18 -12.40 16.29
CA ALA A 386 20.31 -12.55 15.13
C ALA A 386 20.34 -11.32 14.20
N GLN A 387 20.33 -11.56 12.88
CA GLN A 387 20.20 -10.49 11.87
C GLN A 387 18.79 -9.87 11.85
N TYR A 388 17.76 -10.65 12.22
CA TYR A 388 16.34 -10.26 12.14
C TYR A 388 15.54 -10.82 13.31
N ASN A 389 14.59 -10.03 13.83
CA ASN A 389 13.54 -10.56 14.71
C ASN A 389 12.40 -11.16 13.88
N ILE A 390 12.51 -12.44 13.53
CA ILE A 390 11.49 -13.14 12.71
C ILE A 390 10.09 -13.13 13.37
N SER A 391 10.00 -13.07 14.71
CA SER A 391 8.69 -13.02 15.41
C SER A 391 8.04 -11.63 15.39
N ALA A 392 8.80 -10.56 15.16
CA ALA A 392 8.27 -9.21 14.91
C ALA A 392 7.98 -8.95 13.42
N LEU A 393 8.75 -9.58 12.53
CA LEU A 393 8.66 -9.35 11.08
C LEU A 393 7.68 -10.29 10.35
N VAL A 394 7.44 -11.51 10.85
CA VAL A 394 6.68 -12.55 10.15
C VAL A 394 5.55 -13.12 11.00
N THR A 395 4.36 -13.20 10.40
CA THR A 395 3.24 -14.04 10.86
C THR A 395 2.98 -15.13 9.84
N ILE A 396 2.70 -16.34 10.30
CA ILE A 396 2.35 -17.47 9.44
C ILE A 396 0.82 -17.50 9.30
N ALA A 397 0.33 -17.44 8.06
CA ALA A 397 -1.09 -17.55 7.74
C ALA A 397 -1.38 -18.90 7.08
N THR A 398 -2.43 -19.59 7.55
CA THR A 398 -2.90 -20.84 6.96
C THR A 398 -4.43 -20.94 6.97
N LYS A 399 -4.96 -21.89 6.21
CA LYS A 399 -6.39 -22.17 6.09
C LYS A 399 -6.63 -23.67 6.14
N THR A 400 -7.41 -24.10 7.12
CA THR A 400 -7.80 -25.51 7.32
C THR A 400 -9.22 -25.78 6.82
N PHE A 401 -9.52 -27.06 6.57
CA PHE A 401 -10.87 -27.57 6.37
C PHE A 401 -10.87 -29.07 6.67
N LEU A 402 -11.51 -29.50 7.76
CA LEU A 402 -11.62 -30.92 8.17
C LEU A 402 -10.27 -31.68 8.34
N ARG A 403 -9.14 -30.96 8.49
CA ARG A 403 -7.76 -31.53 8.48
C ARG A 403 -6.98 -31.28 9.78
N TYR A 404 -7.63 -31.30 10.94
CA TYR A 404 -6.99 -30.99 12.23
C TYR A 404 -5.76 -31.86 12.57
N ASN A 405 -5.74 -33.12 12.14
CA ASN A 405 -4.57 -34.00 12.27
C ASN A 405 -3.35 -33.52 11.47
N ARG A 406 -3.55 -32.78 10.37
CA ARG A 406 -2.48 -32.13 9.59
C ARG A 406 -2.09 -30.79 10.20
N LEU A 407 -3.08 -29.95 10.50
CA LEU A 407 -2.88 -28.65 11.14
C LEU A 407 -2.08 -28.75 12.45
N ARG A 408 -2.36 -29.76 13.29
CA ARG A 408 -1.58 -30.03 14.51
C ARG A 408 -0.12 -30.39 14.22
N ALA A 409 0.14 -31.15 13.16
CA ALA A 409 1.50 -31.50 12.74
C ALA A 409 2.25 -30.28 12.16
N LEU A 410 1.56 -29.44 11.37
CA LEU A 410 2.07 -28.14 10.93
C LEU A 410 2.46 -27.27 12.13
N ILE A 411 1.54 -27.02 13.06
CA ILE A 411 1.78 -26.20 14.27
C ILE A 411 2.93 -26.76 15.12
N ALA A 412 2.98 -28.08 15.35
CA ALA A 412 4.07 -28.71 16.10
C ALA A 412 5.43 -28.56 15.38
N SER A 413 5.44 -28.62 14.05
CA SER A 413 6.65 -28.39 13.26
C SER A 413 7.08 -26.92 13.26
N ILE A 414 6.15 -25.97 13.17
CA ILE A 414 6.42 -24.53 13.32
C ILE A 414 7.04 -24.28 14.68
N ARG A 415 6.40 -24.73 15.77
CA ARG A 415 6.86 -24.48 17.15
C ARG A 415 8.24 -25.07 17.46
N ARG A 416 8.71 -26.06 16.69
CA ARG A 416 10.07 -26.63 16.80
C ARG A 416 11.17 -25.69 16.27
N PHE A 417 10.88 -24.86 15.27
CA PHE A 417 11.87 -23.97 14.63
C PHE A 417 11.60 -22.48 14.90
N TYR A 418 10.33 -22.12 15.06
CA TYR A 418 9.81 -20.78 15.27
C TYR A 418 8.79 -20.76 16.43
N PRO A 419 9.26 -20.94 17.68
CA PRO A 419 8.38 -21.09 18.85
C PRO A 419 7.47 -19.89 19.11
N THR A 420 7.96 -18.68 18.84
CA THR A 420 7.32 -17.38 19.17
C THR A 420 6.64 -16.68 18.00
N VAL A 421 6.67 -17.26 16.79
CA VAL A 421 6.02 -16.68 15.60
C VAL A 421 4.50 -16.91 15.66
N THR A 422 3.70 -15.87 15.45
CA THR A 422 2.24 -15.96 15.41
C THR A 422 1.78 -16.82 14.23
N VAL A 423 0.78 -17.68 14.50
CA VAL A 423 0.12 -18.54 13.50
C VAL A 423 -1.36 -18.19 13.47
N VAL A 424 -1.81 -17.58 12.37
CA VAL A 424 -3.20 -17.25 12.10
C VAL A 424 -3.84 -18.36 11.27
N ILE A 425 -4.96 -18.89 11.75
CA ILE A 425 -5.66 -20.04 11.18
C ILE A 425 -7.07 -19.61 10.79
N ALA A 426 -7.38 -19.59 9.50
CA ALA A 426 -8.77 -19.50 9.02
C ALA A 426 -9.38 -20.90 8.87
N ASP A 427 -10.62 -21.09 9.34
CA ASP A 427 -11.26 -22.41 9.40
C ASP A 427 -12.74 -22.34 8.97
N ASP A 428 -13.09 -23.01 7.86
CA ASP A 428 -14.46 -23.11 7.34
C ASP A 428 -15.04 -24.54 7.47
N SER A 429 -14.59 -25.30 8.46
CA SER A 429 -15.12 -26.63 8.78
C SER A 429 -16.54 -26.58 9.38
N ASP A 430 -17.35 -27.63 9.14
CA ASP A 430 -18.75 -27.73 9.63
C ASP A 430 -18.82 -27.75 11.16
N LYS A 431 -17.93 -28.54 11.77
CA LYS A 431 -17.84 -28.78 13.22
C LYS A 431 -16.40 -28.54 13.64
N PRO A 432 -15.99 -27.27 13.87
CA PRO A 432 -14.59 -26.97 14.05
C PRO A 432 -14.06 -27.43 15.41
N GLU A 433 -12.93 -28.14 15.40
CA GLU A 433 -12.18 -28.46 16.61
C GLU A 433 -11.43 -27.21 17.09
N SER A 434 -11.58 -26.83 18.37
CA SER A 434 -10.85 -25.68 18.92
C SER A 434 -9.34 -25.91 18.91
N ILE A 435 -8.60 -24.99 18.28
CA ILE A 435 -7.14 -25.00 18.25
C ILE A 435 -6.63 -23.77 19.03
N SER A 436 -5.96 -24.03 20.15
CA SER A 436 -5.46 -23.00 21.07
C SER A 436 -4.03 -23.30 21.52
N GLY A 437 -3.32 -22.26 21.95
CA GLY A 437 -1.93 -22.32 22.41
C GLY A 437 -1.20 -20.99 22.27
N PRO A 438 0.08 -20.90 22.69
CA PRO A 438 0.85 -19.67 22.59
C PRO A 438 1.07 -19.25 21.13
N HIS A 439 0.86 -17.97 20.86
CA HIS A 439 0.96 -17.34 19.53
C HIS A 439 0.10 -18.02 18.44
N ILE A 440 -1.09 -18.52 18.81
CA ILE A 440 -2.08 -19.11 17.87
C ILE A 440 -3.34 -18.26 17.90
N GLU A 441 -3.84 -17.90 16.71
CA GLU A 441 -5.09 -17.18 16.53
C GLU A 441 -5.99 -17.97 15.57
N HIS A 442 -7.11 -18.50 16.07
CA HIS A 442 -8.01 -19.40 15.33
C HIS A 442 -9.35 -18.72 15.04
N TYR A 443 -9.60 -18.46 13.76
CA TYR A 443 -10.75 -17.71 13.27
C TYR A 443 -11.71 -18.62 12.49
N LEU A 444 -12.94 -18.72 12.98
CA LEU A 444 -13.99 -19.54 12.38
C LEU A 444 -14.72 -18.78 11.26
N MET A 445 -15.14 -19.52 10.24
CA MET A 445 -15.86 -19.05 9.07
C MET A 445 -17.18 -19.82 8.90
N PRO A 446 -18.14 -19.30 8.11
CA PRO A 446 -19.27 -20.12 7.62
C PRO A 446 -18.76 -21.38 6.90
N PHE A 447 -19.46 -22.50 7.08
CA PHE A 447 -19.06 -23.79 6.51
C PHE A 447 -18.79 -23.72 5.00
N GLY A 448 -17.64 -24.25 4.56
CA GLY A 448 -17.25 -24.36 3.16
C GLY A 448 -17.10 -23.02 2.42
N LYS A 449 -16.91 -21.91 3.14
CA LYS A 449 -16.84 -20.55 2.57
C LYS A 449 -15.75 -20.40 1.50
N GLY A 450 -14.70 -21.21 1.54
CA GLY A 450 -13.82 -21.46 0.41
C GLY A 450 -12.39 -20.93 0.56
N TRP A 451 -11.54 -21.40 -0.34
CA TRP A 451 -10.08 -21.24 -0.34
C TRP A 451 -9.64 -19.78 -0.25
N PHE A 452 -9.97 -18.97 -1.26
CA PHE A 452 -9.55 -17.56 -1.33
C PHE A 452 -10.24 -16.66 -0.29
N ALA A 453 -11.48 -16.98 0.10
CA ALA A 453 -12.14 -16.31 1.22
C ALA A 453 -11.41 -16.51 2.55
N GLY A 454 -10.93 -17.73 2.82
CA GLY A 454 -10.13 -18.02 4.02
C GLY A 454 -8.73 -17.41 3.98
N ARG A 455 -8.11 -17.28 2.79
CA ARG A 455 -6.85 -16.53 2.62
C ARG A 455 -7.02 -15.07 3.04
N ASN A 456 -8.07 -14.39 2.56
CA ASN A 456 -8.37 -13.01 2.95
C ASN A 456 -8.60 -12.87 4.46
N LEU A 457 -9.32 -13.83 5.09
CA LEU A 457 -9.54 -13.77 6.52
C LEU A 457 -8.20 -13.85 7.27
N ALA A 458 -7.38 -14.88 7.05
CA ALA A 458 -6.10 -15.02 7.73
C ALA A 458 -5.17 -13.81 7.47
N VAL A 459 -5.05 -13.36 6.22
CA VAL A 459 -4.23 -12.20 5.86
C VAL A 459 -4.77 -10.87 6.42
N SER A 460 -6.07 -10.73 6.67
CA SER A 460 -6.63 -9.51 7.27
C SER A 460 -6.28 -9.33 8.76
N GLN A 461 -5.88 -10.39 9.46
CA GLN A 461 -5.51 -10.31 10.89
C GLN A 461 -4.00 -10.06 11.10
N VAL A 462 -3.14 -10.34 10.09
CA VAL A 462 -1.68 -10.16 10.19
C VAL A 462 -1.28 -8.72 10.51
N THR A 463 -0.58 -8.50 11.62
CA THR A 463 -0.06 -7.17 12.02
C THR A 463 1.38 -6.92 11.58
N THR A 464 2.13 -7.97 11.23
CA THR A 464 3.57 -7.93 10.91
C THR A 464 3.87 -7.45 9.48
N LYS A 465 5.12 -7.03 9.23
CA LYS A 465 5.63 -6.55 7.93
C LYS A 465 5.44 -7.56 6.81
N TYR A 466 5.64 -8.84 7.11
CA TYR A 466 5.48 -9.94 6.17
C TYR A 466 4.49 -10.99 6.68
N VAL A 467 3.80 -11.63 5.73
CA VAL A 467 2.98 -12.82 5.91
C VAL A 467 3.63 -14.00 5.18
N LEU A 468 3.75 -15.14 5.86
CA LEU A 468 4.11 -16.41 5.23
C LEU A 468 2.84 -17.21 4.97
N TRP A 469 2.51 -17.48 3.71
CA TRP A 469 1.44 -18.42 3.38
C TRP A 469 1.94 -19.87 3.46
N VAL A 470 1.18 -20.73 4.15
CA VAL A 470 1.37 -22.20 4.18
C VAL A 470 0.03 -22.92 4.09
N ASP A 471 0.00 -24.07 3.41
CA ASP A 471 -1.17 -24.96 3.42
C ASP A 471 -1.12 -25.88 4.68
N ASP A 472 -2.28 -26.32 5.18
CA ASP A 472 -2.41 -26.94 6.53
C ASP A 472 -1.66 -28.29 6.73
N ASP A 473 -1.15 -28.88 5.64
CA ASP A 473 -0.46 -30.16 5.59
C ASP A 473 1.03 -30.07 5.25
N PHE A 474 1.62 -28.88 5.43
CA PHE A 474 3.08 -28.68 5.38
C PHE A 474 3.77 -29.00 6.72
N ILE A 475 5.05 -29.36 6.65
CA ILE A 475 5.92 -29.72 7.78
C ILE A 475 7.23 -28.92 7.68
N PHE A 476 7.49 -28.09 8.70
CA PHE A 476 8.71 -27.31 8.82
C PHE A 476 9.90 -28.20 9.17
N THR A 477 11.06 -27.87 8.60
CA THR A 477 12.33 -28.58 8.77
C THR A 477 13.49 -27.58 8.88
N ALA A 478 14.71 -28.07 9.11
CA ALA A 478 15.91 -27.23 9.10
C ALA A 478 16.22 -26.54 7.73
N ARG A 479 15.50 -26.90 6.65
CA ARG A 479 15.55 -26.18 5.36
C ARG A 479 14.51 -25.06 5.25
N THR A 480 13.55 -24.98 6.17
CA THR A 480 12.41 -24.04 6.12
C THR A 480 12.82 -22.70 6.74
N ARG A 481 13.88 -22.10 6.20
CA ARG A 481 14.59 -20.94 6.75
C ARG A 481 13.91 -19.62 6.40
N LEU A 482 13.10 -19.10 7.32
CA LEU A 482 12.38 -17.83 7.13
C LEU A 482 13.33 -16.63 7.06
N GLU A 483 14.47 -16.69 7.73
CA GLU A 483 15.49 -15.62 7.69
C GLU A 483 15.98 -15.37 6.27
N ARG A 484 16.11 -16.43 5.45
CA ARG A 484 16.55 -16.34 4.06
C ARG A 484 15.51 -15.67 3.16
N LEU A 485 14.22 -15.88 3.43
CA LEU A 485 13.13 -15.21 2.70
C LEU A 485 12.98 -13.74 3.13
N VAL A 486 13.17 -13.43 4.42
CA VAL A 486 13.22 -12.03 4.91
C VAL A 486 14.42 -11.28 4.31
N ASP A 487 15.61 -11.89 4.30
CA ASP A 487 16.82 -11.32 3.72
C ASP A 487 16.63 -10.93 2.23
N VAL A 488 15.86 -11.73 1.47
CA VAL A 488 15.45 -11.38 0.09
C VAL A 488 14.54 -10.14 0.07
N LEU A 489 13.44 -10.14 0.83
CA LEU A 489 12.43 -9.05 0.78
C LEU A 489 12.86 -7.75 1.48
N GLU A 490 14.00 -7.75 2.18
CA GLU A 490 14.63 -6.56 2.75
C GLU A 490 15.71 -5.96 1.83
N ARG A 491 16.43 -6.79 1.06
CA ARG A 491 17.55 -6.35 0.20
C ARG A 491 17.22 -6.24 -1.29
N THR A 492 15.99 -6.55 -1.70
CA THR A 492 15.56 -6.52 -3.11
C THR A 492 14.20 -5.82 -3.25
N PRO A 493 13.82 -5.35 -4.44
CA PRO A 493 12.50 -4.75 -4.67
C PRO A 493 11.35 -5.77 -4.79
N LEU A 494 11.59 -7.05 -4.47
CA LEU A 494 10.53 -8.06 -4.50
C LEU A 494 9.51 -7.84 -3.39
N ASP A 495 8.24 -8.03 -3.73
CA ASP A 495 7.10 -8.01 -2.81
C ASP A 495 6.81 -9.40 -2.23
N LEU A 496 7.15 -10.46 -2.96
CA LEU A 496 6.84 -11.85 -2.61
C LEU A 496 7.95 -12.79 -3.06
N VAL A 497 8.32 -13.75 -2.21
CA VAL A 497 9.30 -14.80 -2.50
C VAL A 497 8.79 -16.19 -2.09
N GLY A 498 8.67 -17.08 -3.08
CA GLY A 498 8.30 -18.48 -2.90
C GLY A 498 9.49 -19.37 -2.54
N GLY A 499 9.26 -20.39 -1.71
CA GLY A 499 10.21 -21.48 -1.49
C GLY A 499 9.95 -22.67 -2.43
N ALA A 500 10.44 -23.85 -2.03
CA ALA A 500 10.07 -25.13 -2.61
C ALA A 500 9.24 -25.99 -1.63
N VAL A 501 8.25 -26.73 -2.14
CA VAL A 501 7.51 -27.75 -1.40
C VAL A 501 8.00 -29.13 -1.80
N ARG A 502 8.37 -29.97 -0.83
CA ARG A 502 9.00 -31.28 -1.05
C ARG A 502 8.10 -32.43 -0.63
N GLU A 503 7.67 -33.24 -1.60
CA GLU A 503 6.88 -34.46 -1.36
C GLU A 503 7.73 -35.55 -0.68
N ILE A 504 7.06 -36.54 -0.08
CA ILE A 504 7.73 -37.67 0.62
C ILE A 504 8.61 -38.52 -0.31
N SER A 505 8.41 -38.46 -1.63
CA SER A 505 9.31 -39.06 -2.63
C SER A 505 10.68 -38.37 -2.74
N GLY A 506 10.90 -37.27 -2.04
CA GLY A 506 12.09 -36.43 -2.12
C GLY A 506 12.04 -35.38 -3.23
N PHE A 507 11.09 -35.48 -4.17
CA PHE A 507 10.89 -34.49 -5.22
C PHE A 507 10.42 -33.14 -4.64
N ALA A 508 11.09 -32.06 -5.04
CA ALA A 508 10.77 -30.70 -4.62
C ALA A 508 10.28 -29.85 -5.81
N THR A 509 9.19 -29.11 -5.60
CA THR A 509 8.63 -28.18 -6.60
C THR A 509 8.53 -26.76 -6.05
N THR A 510 9.02 -25.81 -6.83
CA THR A 510 8.82 -24.36 -6.62
C THR A 510 7.60 -23.83 -7.35
N TYR A 511 7.05 -24.60 -8.31
CA TYR A 511 5.93 -24.23 -9.19
C TYR A 511 6.10 -22.87 -9.90
N ARG A 512 7.35 -22.48 -10.21
CA ARG A 512 7.71 -21.24 -10.94
C ARG A 512 6.96 -21.15 -12.28
N GLN A 513 6.17 -20.09 -12.46
CA GLN A 513 5.45 -19.79 -13.71
C GLN A 513 5.90 -18.47 -14.32
N LEU A 514 5.76 -18.38 -15.63
CA LEU A 514 5.74 -17.16 -16.42
C LEU A 514 4.30 -16.92 -16.90
N LEU A 515 3.82 -15.68 -16.77
CA LEU A 515 2.45 -15.26 -17.09
C LEU A 515 2.49 -14.06 -18.03
N SER A 516 1.88 -14.17 -19.21
CA SER A 516 1.70 -13.04 -20.12
C SER A 516 0.26 -12.93 -20.62
N VAL A 517 -0.26 -11.70 -20.72
CA VAL A 517 -1.60 -11.42 -21.26
C VAL A 517 -1.44 -10.70 -22.60
N GLU A 518 -1.67 -11.42 -23.68
CA GLU A 518 -1.57 -10.92 -25.05
C GLU A 518 -2.90 -10.21 -25.43
N PRO A 519 -2.88 -8.96 -25.94
CA PRO A 519 -4.09 -8.19 -26.20
C PRO A 519 -4.89 -8.74 -27.38
N GLY A 520 -6.21 -8.78 -27.23
CA GLY A 520 -7.13 -9.15 -28.31
C GLY A 520 -7.30 -8.04 -29.35
N ALA A 521 -7.73 -8.42 -30.56
CA ALA A 521 -8.23 -7.46 -31.55
C ALA A 521 -9.41 -6.62 -30.99
N PRO A 522 -9.70 -5.42 -31.52
CA PRO A 522 -10.83 -4.60 -31.08
C PRO A 522 -12.14 -5.40 -30.98
N GLY A 523 -12.86 -5.23 -29.87
CA GLY A 523 -14.07 -5.99 -29.54
C GLY A 523 -13.86 -7.44 -29.06
N ARG A 524 -12.66 -8.03 -29.23
CA ARG A 524 -12.32 -9.39 -28.77
C ARG A 524 -11.49 -9.39 -27.49
N GLY A 525 -11.61 -10.46 -26.70
CA GLY A 525 -10.90 -10.61 -25.42
C GLY A 525 -9.40 -10.89 -25.58
N ASN A 526 -8.66 -10.76 -24.48
CA ASN A 526 -7.22 -11.01 -24.40
C ASN A 526 -6.92 -12.51 -24.24
N CYS A 527 -5.68 -12.94 -24.39
CA CYS A 527 -5.26 -14.33 -24.21
C CYS A 527 -4.19 -14.46 -23.13
N LEU A 528 -4.41 -15.35 -22.16
CA LEU A 528 -3.47 -15.64 -21.08
C LEU A 528 -2.56 -16.81 -21.45
N ARG A 529 -1.26 -16.58 -21.49
CA ARG A 529 -0.26 -17.62 -21.67
C ARG A 529 0.43 -17.91 -20.34
N GLN A 530 0.47 -19.18 -19.97
CA GLN A 530 1.15 -19.69 -18.79
C GLN A 530 2.27 -20.62 -19.25
N ARG A 531 3.48 -20.47 -18.72
CA ARG A 531 4.58 -21.41 -18.97
C ARG A 531 5.35 -21.71 -17.69
N ARG A 532 5.89 -22.91 -17.54
CA ARG A 532 6.86 -23.20 -16.46
C ARG A 532 8.19 -22.49 -16.75
N GLY A 533 8.66 -21.64 -15.84
CA GLY A 533 9.91 -20.90 -16.05
C GLY A 533 10.13 -19.75 -15.07
N PHE A 534 11.23 -19.04 -15.29
CA PHE A 534 11.65 -17.84 -14.56
C PHE A 534 12.33 -16.87 -15.53
N HIS A 535 12.33 -15.57 -15.23
CA HIS A 535 12.85 -14.52 -16.10
C HIS A 535 14.38 -14.45 -16.06
N HIS A 536 14.95 -14.36 -14.86
CA HIS A 536 16.40 -14.33 -14.62
C HIS A 536 16.73 -14.69 -13.17
N GLU A 537 18.02 -14.90 -12.87
CA GLU A 537 18.51 -15.09 -11.51
C GLU A 537 18.48 -13.79 -10.70
N LEU A 538 18.35 -13.91 -9.37
CA LEU A 538 18.28 -12.76 -8.46
C LEU A 538 19.69 -12.39 -7.98
N VAL A 539 20.17 -11.20 -8.37
CA VAL A 539 21.52 -10.71 -8.05
C VAL A 539 21.75 -10.68 -6.53
N GLY A 540 22.87 -11.24 -6.08
CA GLY A 540 23.19 -11.39 -4.65
C GLY A 540 22.52 -12.58 -3.95
N PHE A 541 21.58 -13.27 -4.60
CA PHE A 541 20.80 -14.36 -4.03
C PHE A 541 20.89 -15.66 -4.84
N PRO A 542 22.04 -16.39 -4.78
CA PRO A 542 22.18 -17.70 -5.40
C PRO A 542 21.05 -18.66 -5.00
N GLY A 543 20.50 -19.36 -5.99
CA GLY A 543 19.35 -20.25 -5.81
C GLY A 543 17.97 -19.57 -5.89
N CYS A 544 17.93 -18.23 -5.97
CA CYS A 544 16.71 -17.43 -6.14
C CYS A 544 16.60 -16.85 -7.57
N VAL A 545 15.38 -16.77 -8.09
CA VAL A 545 15.07 -16.26 -9.44
C VAL A 545 13.82 -15.38 -9.43
N VAL A 546 13.66 -14.50 -10.42
CA VAL A 546 12.44 -13.69 -10.64
C VAL A 546 11.46 -14.49 -11.52
N THR A 547 10.18 -14.51 -11.17
CA THR A 547 9.13 -15.38 -11.77
C THR A 547 7.76 -14.75 -11.53
N ASP A 548 6.72 -15.07 -12.30
CA ASP A 548 5.41 -14.41 -12.14
C ASP A 548 4.49 -15.12 -11.15
N GLY A 549 4.74 -16.41 -10.87
CA GLY A 549 3.93 -17.19 -9.93
C GLY A 549 4.72 -18.34 -9.26
N VAL A 550 4.33 -18.69 -8.04
CA VAL A 550 5.02 -19.69 -7.20
C VAL A 550 4.06 -20.65 -6.48
N VAL A 551 4.61 -21.73 -5.92
CA VAL A 551 3.88 -22.69 -5.07
C VAL A 551 3.27 -22.02 -3.83
N ASN A 552 2.28 -22.66 -3.19
CA ASN A 552 1.62 -22.20 -1.95
C ASN A 552 2.54 -22.16 -0.70
N PHE A 553 3.84 -21.97 -0.85
CA PHE A 553 4.79 -21.72 0.23
C PHE A 553 5.57 -20.46 -0.14
N PHE A 554 5.14 -19.31 0.35
CA PHE A 554 5.75 -18.02 0.04
C PHE A 554 5.70 -17.04 1.22
N LEU A 555 6.73 -16.22 1.36
CA LEU A 555 6.74 -15.03 2.21
C LEU A 555 6.38 -13.82 1.33
N ALA A 556 5.56 -12.90 1.83
CA ALA A 556 5.16 -11.71 1.09
C ALA A 556 4.93 -10.50 1.99
N ARG A 557 5.09 -9.30 1.42
CA ARG A 557 4.71 -8.03 2.04
C ARG A 557 3.23 -8.02 2.39
N THR A 558 2.90 -7.85 3.67
CA THR A 558 1.51 -7.97 4.18
C THR A 558 0.56 -6.97 3.53
N ASP A 559 1.03 -5.75 3.29
CA ASP A 559 0.28 -4.71 2.59
C ASP A 559 0.05 -5.04 1.11
N LYS A 560 1.04 -5.59 0.41
CA LYS A 560 0.91 -6.01 -0.99
C LYS A 560 -0.04 -7.17 -1.23
N VAL A 561 -0.03 -8.19 -0.36
CA VAL A 561 -1.02 -9.28 -0.44
C VAL A 561 -2.45 -8.75 -0.20
N ARG A 562 -2.61 -7.69 0.61
CA ARG A 562 -3.89 -7.00 0.84
C ARG A 562 -4.29 -6.05 -0.29
N GLU A 563 -3.33 -5.45 -1.00
CA GLU A 563 -3.56 -4.57 -2.15
C GLU A 563 -4.16 -5.36 -3.32
N VAL A 564 -3.62 -6.55 -3.61
CA VAL A 564 -4.14 -7.46 -4.64
C VAL A 564 -5.36 -8.23 -4.16
N GLY A 565 -5.27 -8.84 -2.97
CA GLY A 565 -6.33 -9.67 -2.38
C GLY A 565 -6.55 -11.01 -3.10
N PHE A 566 -7.27 -11.93 -2.45
CA PHE A 566 -7.66 -13.21 -3.03
C PHE A 566 -9.15 -13.19 -3.39
N ASP A 567 -9.50 -13.16 -4.67
CA ASP A 567 -10.90 -13.08 -5.10
C ASP A 567 -11.77 -14.24 -4.54
N PRO A 568 -12.71 -13.96 -3.61
CA PRO A 568 -13.42 -15.00 -2.86
C PRO A 568 -14.44 -15.77 -3.70
N ARG A 569 -14.64 -15.40 -4.98
CA ARG A 569 -15.43 -16.17 -5.95
C ARG A 569 -14.73 -17.48 -6.33
N PHE A 570 -13.40 -17.58 -6.20
CA PHE A 570 -12.66 -18.83 -6.34
C PHE A 570 -12.73 -19.66 -5.05
N SER A 571 -13.86 -20.33 -4.83
CA SER A 571 -14.14 -21.10 -3.61
C SER A 571 -13.35 -22.42 -3.50
N ARG A 572 -13.12 -23.12 -4.62
CA ARG A 572 -12.47 -24.46 -4.65
C ARG A 572 -11.20 -24.54 -5.49
N VAL A 573 -11.14 -23.84 -6.62
CA VAL A 573 -10.04 -23.94 -7.59
C VAL A 573 -9.48 -22.57 -7.90
N ALA A 574 -8.37 -22.22 -7.25
CA ALA A 574 -7.46 -21.18 -7.70
C ALA A 574 -6.05 -21.34 -7.10
N HIS A 575 -5.06 -20.85 -7.84
CA HIS A 575 -3.65 -20.75 -7.44
C HIS A 575 -2.97 -19.60 -8.18
N LEU A 576 -2.96 -19.63 -9.53
CA LEU A 576 -2.35 -18.61 -10.37
C LEU A 576 -3.20 -17.35 -10.54
N GLU A 577 -4.47 -17.40 -10.15
CA GLU A 577 -5.42 -16.30 -10.27
C GLU A 577 -5.03 -15.10 -9.40
N PHE A 578 -4.42 -15.33 -8.23
CA PHE A 578 -3.82 -14.27 -7.40
C PHE A 578 -2.62 -13.60 -8.07
N PHE A 579 -1.79 -14.39 -8.74
CA PHE A 579 -0.62 -13.89 -9.47
C PHE A 579 -1.02 -13.15 -10.75
N LEU A 580 -2.14 -13.53 -11.37
CA LEU A 580 -2.77 -12.80 -12.47
C LEU A 580 -3.43 -11.49 -12.01
N ASP A 581 -4.04 -11.49 -10.82
CA ASP A 581 -4.57 -10.27 -10.17
C ASP A 581 -3.45 -9.27 -9.83
N GLY A 582 -2.27 -9.77 -9.43
CA GLY A 582 -1.08 -8.98 -9.11
C GLY A 582 -0.14 -8.71 -10.30
N LEU A 583 -0.50 -9.08 -11.53
CA LEU A 583 0.42 -8.99 -12.68
C LEU A 583 0.69 -7.52 -13.05
N GLY A 584 1.92 -7.07 -12.83
CA GLY A 584 2.34 -5.68 -12.99
C GLY A 584 2.22 -4.79 -11.74
N SER A 585 1.74 -5.34 -10.60
CA SER A 585 1.68 -4.64 -9.30
C SER A 585 2.41 -5.36 -8.16
N LEU A 586 2.76 -6.63 -8.35
CA LEU A 586 3.66 -7.43 -7.51
C LEU A 586 4.96 -7.78 -8.24
N GLN A 587 6.09 -7.61 -7.55
CA GLN A 587 7.36 -8.20 -7.95
C GLN A 587 7.57 -9.55 -7.24
N VAL A 588 7.65 -10.64 -8.00
CA VAL A 588 7.63 -12.02 -7.48
C VAL A 588 8.96 -12.76 -7.75
N GLY A 589 9.44 -13.51 -6.76
CA GLY A 589 10.63 -14.35 -6.87
C GLY A 589 10.46 -15.74 -6.27
N SER A 590 11.44 -16.61 -6.48
CA SER A 590 11.43 -18.00 -5.99
C SER A 590 12.82 -18.55 -5.66
N CYS A 591 13.04 -18.90 -4.39
CA CYS A 591 14.26 -19.51 -3.86
C CYS A 591 14.11 -21.02 -3.72
N SER A 592 14.96 -21.80 -4.40
CA SER A 592 14.91 -23.28 -4.37
C SER A 592 15.67 -23.93 -3.21
N ASP A 593 16.45 -23.16 -2.45
CA ASP A 593 17.20 -23.58 -1.25
C ASP A 593 16.35 -23.57 0.03
N VAL A 594 15.29 -22.75 0.09
CA VAL A 594 14.34 -22.71 1.19
C VAL A 594 13.21 -23.71 0.95
N VAL A 595 13.16 -24.77 1.76
CA VAL A 595 12.28 -25.93 1.50
C VAL A 595 11.38 -26.24 2.70
N VAL A 596 10.09 -26.44 2.44
CA VAL A 596 9.13 -27.05 3.38
C VAL A 596 8.77 -28.45 2.89
N ASP A 597 8.58 -29.41 3.80
CA ASP A 597 8.18 -30.78 3.43
C ASP A 597 6.65 -30.89 3.41
N HIS A 598 6.08 -31.70 2.53
CA HIS A 598 4.64 -31.97 2.45
C HIS A 598 4.30 -33.24 3.22
N ALA A 599 3.28 -33.21 4.09
CA ALA A 599 2.78 -34.42 4.73
C ALA A 599 2.21 -35.37 3.67
N SER A 600 2.59 -36.65 3.74
CA SER A 600 2.34 -37.64 2.69
C SER A 600 0.87 -37.76 2.28
N LYS A 601 0.62 -37.67 0.98
CA LYS A 601 -0.66 -38.02 0.33
C LYS A 601 -0.83 -39.53 0.11
N LEU A 602 0.26 -40.31 0.16
CA LEU A 602 0.19 -41.77 0.03
C LEU A 602 -0.44 -42.39 1.27
N LYS A 603 -1.64 -42.98 1.09
CA LYS A 603 -2.25 -43.89 2.06
C LYS A 603 -1.45 -45.20 2.04
N LEU A 604 -0.85 -45.59 3.17
CA LEU A 604 -0.23 -46.90 3.31
C LEU A 604 -1.32 -47.93 3.68
N PRO A 605 -1.16 -49.23 3.33
CA PRO A 605 -2.18 -50.25 3.64
C PRO A 605 -2.56 -50.35 5.13
N TRP A 606 -1.63 -49.94 5.99
CA TRP A 606 -1.71 -50.04 7.45
C TRP A 606 -2.26 -48.78 8.15
N THR A 607 -2.46 -47.66 7.43
CA THR A 607 -3.00 -46.43 8.03
C THR A 607 -4.52 -46.50 8.13
N SER A 608 -5.05 -46.30 9.34
CA SER A 608 -6.49 -46.33 9.65
C SER A 608 -7.30 -45.35 8.79
N ARG A 609 -8.53 -45.75 8.41
CA ARG A 609 -9.48 -44.85 7.75
C ARG A 609 -9.95 -43.76 8.70
N ASP A 610 -9.42 -42.56 8.51
CA ASP A 610 -9.92 -41.33 9.12
C ASP A 610 -11.17 -40.87 8.34
N ALA A 611 -12.34 -40.90 8.98
CA ALA A 611 -13.61 -40.51 8.37
C ALA A 611 -13.65 -39.02 7.97
N GLY A 612 -12.93 -38.15 8.70
CA GLY A 612 -12.75 -36.75 8.32
C GLY A 612 -11.95 -36.62 7.02
N ALA A 613 -10.94 -37.47 6.82
CA ALA A 613 -10.17 -37.52 5.58
C ALA A 613 -10.95 -38.12 4.39
N GLU A 614 -11.92 -39.01 4.62
CA GLU A 614 -12.84 -39.48 3.57
C GLU A 614 -13.85 -38.40 3.17
N THR A 615 -14.45 -37.68 4.13
CA THR A 615 -15.29 -36.50 3.86
C THR A 615 -14.49 -35.40 3.13
N TYR A 616 -13.30 -35.05 3.61
CA TYR A 616 -12.42 -34.07 2.96
C TYR A 616 -12.13 -34.42 1.49
N ALA A 617 -11.91 -35.71 1.18
CA ALA A 617 -11.62 -36.15 -0.18
C ALA A 617 -12.78 -35.85 -1.16
N GLN A 618 -14.04 -35.90 -0.71
CA GLN A 618 -15.21 -35.56 -1.54
C GLN A 618 -15.23 -34.07 -1.93
N TYR A 619 -14.79 -33.17 -1.04
CA TYR A 619 -14.66 -31.74 -1.33
C TYR A 619 -13.39 -31.41 -2.14
N ARG A 620 -12.31 -32.16 -1.96
CA ARG A 620 -11.03 -31.94 -2.67
C ARG A 620 -11.02 -32.52 -4.09
N TYR A 621 -11.74 -33.61 -4.31
CA TYR A 621 -11.87 -34.31 -5.58
C TYR A 621 -13.35 -34.57 -5.88
N PRO A 622 -14.13 -33.50 -6.16
CA PRO A 622 -15.55 -33.63 -6.44
C PRO A 622 -15.80 -34.34 -7.78
N GLY A 623 -16.99 -34.92 -7.94
CA GLY A 623 -17.35 -35.72 -9.11
C GLY A 623 -17.51 -34.91 -10.41
N SER A 624 -17.83 -35.60 -11.51
CA SER A 624 -17.97 -35.05 -12.86
C SER A 624 -19.04 -33.96 -13.04
N LEU A 625 -19.89 -33.73 -12.03
CA LEU A 625 -20.90 -32.66 -11.99
C LEU A 625 -20.38 -31.35 -11.36
N ASP A 626 -19.09 -31.26 -10.98
CA ASP A 626 -18.52 -30.07 -10.37
C ASP A 626 -18.18 -28.98 -11.41
N GLU A 627 -18.97 -27.90 -11.42
CA GLU A 627 -18.74 -26.77 -12.30
C GLU A 627 -17.59 -25.83 -11.87
N SER A 628 -16.77 -26.12 -10.85
CA SER A 628 -15.77 -25.14 -10.33
C SER A 628 -14.77 -24.68 -11.39
N GLN A 629 -14.37 -25.56 -12.32
CA GLN A 629 -13.51 -25.20 -13.46
C GLN A 629 -14.25 -24.31 -14.47
N VAL A 630 -15.53 -24.61 -14.74
CA VAL A 630 -16.36 -23.82 -15.66
C VAL A 630 -16.65 -22.44 -15.05
N ALA A 631 -16.96 -22.37 -13.75
CA ALA A 631 -17.11 -21.14 -13.00
C ALA A 631 -15.81 -20.31 -12.98
N LYS A 632 -14.65 -20.95 -12.79
CA LYS A 632 -13.34 -20.31 -12.93
C LYS A 632 -13.16 -19.71 -14.33
N HIS A 633 -13.44 -20.45 -15.40
CA HIS A 633 -13.28 -19.94 -16.77
C HIS A 633 -14.27 -18.80 -17.10
N ARG A 634 -15.55 -18.93 -16.69
CA ARG A 634 -16.55 -17.85 -16.78
C ARG A 634 -16.09 -16.59 -16.03
N LEU A 635 -15.50 -16.74 -14.85
CA LEU A 635 -14.98 -15.62 -14.06
C LEU A 635 -13.76 -14.96 -14.73
N LEU A 636 -12.78 -15.75 -15.18
CA LEU A 636 -11.60 -15.24 -15.89
C LEU A 636 -11.97 -14.48 -17.18
N PHE A 637 -12.97 -14.98 -17.92
CA PHE A 637 -13.51 -14.35 -19.13
C PHE A 637 -13.97 -12.90 -18.87
N PHE A 638 -14.80 -12.69 -17.85
CA PHE A 638 -15.28 -11.34 -17.51
C PHE A 638 -14.23 -10.50 -16.78
N LYS A 639 -13.57 -11.05 -15.75
CA LYS A 639 -12.71 -10.30 -14.82
C LYS A 639 -11.47 -9.72 -15.48
N HIS A 640 -10.82 -10.49 -16.35
CA HIS A 640 -9.59 -10.07 -17.05
C HIS A 640 -9.82 -9.86 -18.55
N ARG A 641 -11.10 -9.78 -18.98
CA ARG A 641 -11.50 -9.63 -20.39
C ARG A 641 -10.87 -10.73 -21.29
N LEU A 642 -10.71 -11.94 -20.77
CA LEU A 642 -10.01 -13.03 -21.48
C LEU A 642 -10.94 -13.79 -22.44
N GLN A 643 -10.43 -14.17 -23.62
CA GLN A 643 -11.09 -15.09 -24.55
C GLN A 643 -10.39 -16.46 -24.64
N CYS A 644 -9.09 -16.56 -24.31
CA CYS A 644 -8.36 -17.82 -24.36
C CYS A 644 -7.29 -17.93 -23.27
N MET A 645 -6.86 -19.17 -23.00
CA MET A 645 -5.78 -19.49 -22.06
C MET A 645 -4.96 -20.67 -22.61
N THR A 646 -3.64 -20.59 -22.52
CA THR A 646 -2.69 -21.68 -22.85
C THR A 646 -1.77 -21.98 -21.67
N SER A 647 -1.28 -23.22 -21.59
CA SER A 647 -0.42 -23.70 -20.49
C SER A 647 0.65 -24.64 -21.04
N GLU A 648 1.92 -24.35 -20.75
CA GLU A 648 3.13 -25.07 -21.18
C GLU A 648 3.94 -25.58 -19.96
#